data_AF-A0A067CPD9-F1
#
_entry.id   AF-A0A067CPD9-F1
#
_cell.length_a   1.000
_cell.length_b   1.000
_cell.length_c   1.000
_cell.angle_alpha   90.00
_cell.angle_beta   90.00
_cell.angle_gamma   90.00
#
_symmetry.space_group_name_H-M   'P 1'
#
loop_
_entity.id
_entity.type
_entity.pdbx_description
1 polymer ?
#
loop_
_entity_poly.entity_id
_entity_poly.type
_entity_poly.pdbx_seq_one_letter_code
_entity_poly.pdbx_strand_id
1 'polypeptide(L)'
;MAATFRSVVLGQHEIAAIVFAFQFGLYEDVRPAFRACHQLVEFVGNEYECDVSFHTAFAPDAAPEGGYTLFRASYYNLRPRQRDARFPLHVAIAEGCVQLTKRMLRCRPDLASRDAIILAFMKNRLEIVELLLDEREKVPELHQGDDIARTNTTTAERDLRHPSNFLSEMLVRADTRGVDLLQHFGPRPTDFGTVSKMLAIARATLENATLALNVFPWLTYPRLLDYVAARGFVPLVQSLHERGLECSTDAMNAAAAHGHLDVVRFLHLHRREGCTTNAMDMAAALGHVEVVQFLHVNRTEGCTSYALDCATRNGHLDVVRFLVENRAEGASPNILNDAAGNGHLDVVQYLHTLGSFGCTVAAVDDAAKNGHLEVVTFLLTNRSEGCSRDVVVRNALKSGHLRTAEYLLSLGYPLPTSVFVTGKKNLRKPEMVGVVQLLLAHGVPCDQHWIVQASAVNNVPLVRFLHAHTDPSAHPYAISVAIRGKAWDVAALSCGAVDVVSRMLQRQPELRHDNLLDLAVPNHNTDALQYLLTAGIGKPRACLVKIAGRRRHWTASKLVLPYCMDASNHLDNVLFLLKLYEESADRARTLELIKPALACHARKASQTVEFASSVAARATTLLQTDGVVDGALALVISHLCATDTDVTTARLTSLVDLVVDDELQTQLHRLPEIAVLVFEFQFGVCGDVRQALRACDALVEYDRSSYVSFPTVIAPHAAWEGSTRSFGAPGYWLCNCQRGARHVPIYEGFARLAKRLVLHSLATEGAMVVFALLENRCAVVKFEMEQRTNVSGLRRGVHTQKRTSLHANHAEGAILCALLHPCHR
;
A
#
# COMPACT_ATOMS: atom_id res chain seq x y z
N MET A 1 -31.17 36.72 -27.84
CA MET A 1 -30.48 35.44 -28.10
C MET A 1 -29.54 35.15 -26.95
N ALA A 2 -29.50 33.91 -26.44
CA ALA A 2 -28.54 33.55 -25.40
C ALA A 2 -27.12 33.50 -26.00
N ALA A 3 -26.18 34.19 -25.38
CA ALA A 3 -24.79 34.21 -25.82
C ALA A 3 -24.17 32.81 -25.57
N THR A 4 -23.81 32.11 -26.63
CA THR A 4 -23.20 30.76 -26.56
C THR A 4 -21.68 30.87 -26.62
N PHE A 5 -20.96 29.87 -26.09
CA PHE A 5 -19.49 29.79 -26.24
C PHE A 5 -19.06 29.91 -27.71
N ARG A 6 -19.83 29.31 -28.62
CA ARG A 6 -19.57 29.39 -30.07
C ARG A 6 -19.77 30.82 -30.63
N SER A 7 -20.78 31.56 -30.17
CA SER A 7 -21.03 32.93 -30.67
C SER A 7 -20.17 34.00 -30.00
N VAL A 8 -19.65 33.76 -28.79
CA VAL A 8 -18.84 34.73 -28.03
C VAL A 8 -17.34 34.50 -28.21
N VAL A 9 -16.89 33.23 -28.07
CA VAL A 9 -15.47 32.88 -28.02
C VAL A 9 -14.96 32.43 -29.37
N LEU A 10 -15.68 31.52 -30.05
CA LEU A 10 -15.28 31.02 -31.37
C LEU A 10 -15.69 31.96 -32.53
N GLY A 11 -16.62 32.88 -32.30
CA GLY A 11 -17.03 33.91 -33.27
C GLY A 11 -16.09 35.12 -33.31
N GLN A 12 -15.17 35.25 -32.35
CA GLN A 12 -14.15 36.30 -32.31
C GLN A 12 -12.80 35.67 -32.62
N HIS A 13 -12.28 35.88 -33.83
CA HIS A 13 -11.07 35.19 -34.32
C HIS A 13 -9.84 35.38 -33.42
N GLU A 14 -9.69 36.54 -32.79
CA GLU A 14 -8.58 36.83 -31.86
C GLU A 14 -8.69 36.03 -30.56
N ILE A 15 -9.87 35.99 -29.93
CA ILE A 15 -10.10 35.19 -28.72
C ILE A 15 -10.01 33.70 -29.04
N ALA A 16 -10.58 33.26 -30.17
CA ALA A 16 -10.45 31.89 -30.64
C ALA A 16 -8.97 31.50 -30.84
N ALA A 17 -8.15 32.35 -31.47
CA ALA A 17 -6.72 32.11 -31.65
C ALA A 17 -5.97 32.01 -30.31
N ILE A 18 -6.28 32.86 -29.33
CA ILE A 18 -5.69 32.80 -27.98
C ILE A 18 -6.09 31.48 -27.27
N VAL A 19 -7.38 31.11 -27.32
CA VAL A 19 -7.89 29.88 -26.71
C VAL A 19 -7.28 28.64 -27.36
N PHE A 20 -7.16 28.61 -28.69
CA PHE A 20 -6.52 27.48 -29.38
C PHE A 20 -5.01 27.44 -29.15
N ALA A 21 -4.30 28.57 -29.16
CA ALA A 21 -2.88 28.60 -28.81
C ALA A 21 -2.62 28.06 -27.38
N PHE A 22 -3.51 28.39 -26.44
CA PHE A 22 -3.48 27.87 -25.07
C PHE A 22 -3.78 26.36 -25.00
N GLN A 23 -4.74 25.87 -25.79
CA GLN A 23 -5.10 24.44 -25.86
C GLN A 23 -4.06 23.57 -26.60
N PHE A 24 -3.37 24.08 -27.61
CA PHE A 24 -2.42 23.31 -28.41
C PHE A 24 -0.97 23.40 -27.93
N GLY A 25 -0.57 24.49 -27.25
CA GLY A 25 0.75 24.57 -26.61
C GLY A 25 0.69 24.06 -25.17
N LEU A 26 0.17 24.91 -24.28
CA LEU A 26 0.20 24.70 -22.83
C LEU A 26 -0.48 23.41 -22.38
N TYR A 27 -1.65 23.07 -22.93
CA TYR A 27 -2.39 21.89 -22.47
C TYR A 27 -1.81 20.57 -23.00
N GLU A 28 -1.17 20.53 -24.19
CA GLU A 28 -0.45 19.33 -24.66
C GLU A 28 0.70 18.97 -23.71
N ASP A 29 1.46 19.97 -23.24
CA ASP A 29 2.58 19.76 -22.32
C ASP A 29 2.18 19.09 -20.99
N VAL A 30 0.98 19.38 -20.47
CA VAL A 30 0.50 18.84 -19.19
C VAL A 30 -0.37 17.58 -19.35
N ARG A 31 -0.89 17.34 -20.55
CA ARG A 31 -1.82 16.24 -20.84
C ARG A 31 -1.26 14.86 -20.45
N PRO A 32 0.03 14.51 -20.67
CA PRO A 32 0.57 13.22 -20.25
C PRO A 32 0.42 12.98 -18.74
N ALA A 33 0.76 13.96 -17.91
CA ALA A 33 0.68 13.87 -16.44
C ALA A 33 -0.77 13.72 -15.96
N PHE A 34 -1.70 14.56 -16.45
CA PHE A 34 -3.13 14.43 -16.10
C PHE A 34 -3.74 13.13 -16.61
N ARG A 35 -3.37 12.68 -17.81
CA ARG A 35 -3.79 11.38 -18.38
C ARG A 35 -3.26 10.23 -17.55
N ALA A 36 -1.99 10.26 -17.11
CA ALA A 36 -1.42 9.26 -16.23
C ALA A 36 -2.15 9.19 -14.88
N CYS A 37 -2.41 10.33 -14.23
CA CYS A 37 -3.25 10.35 -13.03
C CYS A 37 -4.63 9.73 -13.30
N HIS A 38 -5.28 10.06 -14.43
CA HIS A 38 -6.59 9.51 -14.72
C HIS A 38 -6.58 8.02 -15.12
N GLN A 39 -5.55 7.52 -15.80
CA GLN A 39 -5.53 6.16 -16.36
C GLN A 39 -4.80 5.12 -15.49
N LEU A 40 -3.76 5.53 -14.76
CA LEU A 40 -2.80 4.64 -14.07
C LEU A 40 -2.95 4.61 -12.54
N VAL A 41 -3.83 5.47 -11.98
CA VAL A 41 -4.01 5.62 -10.53
C VAL A 41 -5.40 5.20 -10.10
N GLU A 42 -5.43 4.26 -9.16
CA GLU A 42 -6.60 3.77 -8.43
C GLU A 42 -6.61 4.42 -7.04
N PHE A 43 -7.79 4.80 -6.53
CA PHE A 43 -7.90 5.41 -5.20
C PHE A 43 -8.67 4.46 -4.28
N VAL A 44 -7.99 3.92 -3.28
CA VAL A 44 -8.50 2.88 -2.38
C VAL A 44 -8.46 3.40 -0.95
N GLY A 45 -9.62 3.75 -0.41
CA GLY A 45 -9.77 4.28 0.96
C GLY A 45 -9.12 5.65 1.16
N ASN A 46 -7.82 5.66 1.47
CA ASN A 46 -7.01 6.86 1.73
C ASN A 46 -5.68 6.87 0.91
N GLU A 47 -5.48 5.87 0.05
CA GLU A 47 -4.22 5.65 -0.66
C GLU A 47 -4.47 5.69 -2.18
N TYR A 48 -3.53 6.31 -2.89
CA TYR A 48 -3.49 6.32 -4.35
C TYR A 48 -2.48 5.24 -4.77
N GLU A 49 -3.00 4.15 -5.33
CA GLU A 49 -2.23 3.04 -5.87
C GLU A 49 -1.95 3.28 -7.35
N CYS A 50 -0.67 3.29 -7.72
CA CYS A 50 -0.19 3.68 -9.03
C CYS A 50 0.43 2.49 -9.77
N ASP A 51 0.19 2.41 -11.08
CA ASP A 51 0.96 1.52 -11.94
C ASP A 51 2.45 1.91 -11.96
N VAL A 52 3.35 0.95 -12.22
CA VAL A 52 4.82 1.18 -12.30
C VAL A 52 5.17 2.30 -13.26
N SER A 53 4.45 2.39 -14.39
CA SER A 53 4.68 3.41 -15.42
C SER A 53 4.22 4.81 -15.03
N PHE A 54 3.54 5.01 -13.89
CA PHE A 54 2.96 6.30 -13.51
C PHE A 54 4.00 7.44 -13.45
N HIS A 55 5.17 7.17 -12.89
CA HIS A 55 6.24 8.15 -12.67
C HIS A 55 6.82 8.72 -13.98
N THR A 56 6.87 7.92 -15.05
CA THR A 56 7.46 8.34 -16.34
C THR A 56 6.69 9.50 -17.00
N ALA A 57 5.42 9.70 -16.63
CA ALA A 57 4.60 10.82 -17.10
C ALA A 57 4.88 12.15 -16.37
N PHE A 58 5.66 12.13 -15.28
CA PHE A 58 6.07 13.30 -14.51
C PHE A 58 7.56 13.60 -14.63
N ALA A 59 8.39 12.56 -14.59
CA ALA A 59 9.83 12.63 -14.75
C ALA A 59 10.33 11.40 -15.53
N PRO A 60 10.49 11.48 -16.87
CA PRO A 60 10.89 10.32 -17.68
C PRO A 60 12.34 9.88 -17.41
N ASP A 61 13.21 10.80 -16.98
CA ASP A 61 14.64 10.56 -16.77
C ASP A 61 15.01 10.34 -15.28
N ALA A 62 14.07 10.51 -14.35
CA ALA A 62 14.30 10.29 -12.92
C ALA A 62 14.00 8.85 -12.54
N ALA A 63 14.96 8.17 -11.92
CA ALA A 63 14.68 6.90 -11.25
C ALA A 63 13.70 7.17 -10.09
N PRO A 64 12.55 6.46 -9.99
CA PRO A 64 11.54 6.75 -8.98
C PRO A 64 12.10 6.50 -7.58
N GLU A 65 12.21 7.55 -6.75
CA GLU A 65 12.78 7.47 -5.40
C GLU A 65 12.03 6.43 -4.54
N GLY A 66 12.65 5.27 -4.36
CA GLY A 66 12.15 4.16 -3.55
C GLY A 66 11.16 3.21 -4.23
N GLY A 67 10.84 3.36 -5.52
CA GLY A 67 10.00 2.41 -6.27
C GLY A 67 8.61 2.18 -5.65
N TYR A 68 8.06 3.22 -5.00
CA TYR A 68 6.78 3.16 -4.31
C TYR A 68 5.63 3.35 -5.30
N THR A 69 4.82 2.31 -5.46
CA THR A 69 3.53 2.33 -6.19
C THR A 69 2.36 2.79 -5.31
N LEU A 70 2.63 3.32 -4.11
CA LEU A 70 1.62 3.65 -3.10
C LEU A 70 1.86 5.05 -2.53
N PHE A 71 0.87 5.94 -2.73
CA PHE A 71 0.90 7.33 -2.27
C PHE A 71 -0.21 7.56 -1.24
N ARG A 72 0.12 7.73 0.04
CA ARG A 72 -0.89 8.11 1.06
C ARG A 72 -1.30 9.55 0.90
N ALA A 73 -2.61 9.84 0.89
CA ALA A 73 -3.14 11.19 0.74
C ALA A 73 -2.51 12.20 1.73
N SER A 74 -2.29 11.79 2.98
CA SER A 74 -1.70 12.63 4.03
C SER A 74 -0.25 13.05 3.75
N TYR A 75 0.60 12.18 3.21
CA TYR A 75 2.01 12.52 2.89
C TYR A 75 2.13 13.53 1.74
N TYR A 76 1.08 13.68 0.93
CA TYR A 76 1.00 14.63 -0.17
C TYR A 76 0.07 15.82 0.17
N ASN A 77 -0.34 15.97 1.44
CA ASN A 77 -1.28 16.98 1.91
C ASN A 77 -2.56 17.11 1.06
N LEU A 78 -3.12 15.95 0.68
CA LEU A 78 -4.36 15.82 -0.07
C LEU A 78 -5.52 15.41 0.84
N ARG A 79 -6.75 15.67 0.40
CA ARG A 79 -7.94 15.26 1.14
C ARG A 79 -7.99 13.72 1.26
N PRO A 80 -8.14 13.15 2.48
CA PRO A 80 -8.42 11.73 2.66
C PRO A 80 -9.84 11.39 2.19
N ARG A 81 -10.15 10.09 2.07
CA ARG A 81 -11.48 9.52 1.74
C ARG A 81 -12.09 9.87 0.38
N GLN A 82 -11.54 10.84 -0.35
CA GLN A 82 -11.98 11.19 -1.70
C GLN A 82 -10.79 11.50 -2.61
N ARG A 83 -10.98 11.30 -3.91
CA ARG A 83 -10.02 11.71 -4.93
C ARG A 83 -9.93 13.23 -4.99
N ASP A 84 -8.76 13.78 -4.70
CA ASP A 84 -8.51 15.22 -4.69
C ASP A 84 -8.09 15.70 -6.08
N ALA A 85 -8.71 16.77 -6.58
CA ALA A 85 -8.41 17.35 -7.90
C ALA A 85 -6.98 17.93 -7.98
N ARG A 86 -6.36 18.22 -6.83
CA ARG A 86 -4.99 18.73 -6.73
C ARG A 86 -3.92 17.66 -6.83
N PHE A 87 -4.28 16.37 -6.84
CA PHE A 87 -3.34 15.24 -6.90
C PHE A 87 -2.25 15.40 -8.00
N PRO A 88 -2.56 15.77 -9.26
CA PRO A 88 -1.54 15.93 -10.30
C PRO A 88 -0.51 17.03 -9.97
N LEU A 89 -0.97 18.17 -9.45
CA LEU A 89 -0.07 19.25 -9.03
C LEU A 89 0.78 18.83 -7.83
N HIS A 90 0.19 18.16 -6.83
CA HIS A 90 0.89 17.73 -5.64
C HIS A 90 1.94 16.64 -5.92
N VAL A 91 1.70 15.76 -6.90
CA VAL A 91 2.74 14.85 -7.41
C VAL A 91 3.85 15.63 -8.11
N ALA A 92 3.54 16.54 -9.04
CA ALA A 92 4.56 17.36 -9.71
C ALA A 92 5.43 18.19 -8.73
N ILE A 93 4.83 18.71 -7.65
CA ILE A 93 5.54 19.38 -6.56
C ILE A 93 6.46 18.38 -5.83
N ALA A 94 5.98 17.19 -5.48
CA ALA A 94 6.78 16.21 -4.75
C ALA A 94 7.98 15.70 -5.56
N GLU A 95 7.77 15.35 -6.83
CA GLU A 95 8.83 14.94 -7.76
C GLU A 95 9.79 16.10 -8.09
N GLY A 96 9.37 17.36 -7.89
CA GLY A 96 10.20 18.54 -8.09
C GLY A 96 10.19 19.10 -9.52
N CYS A 97 9.18 18.75 -10.32
CA CYS A 97 9.08 19.11 -11.73
C CYS A 97 8.67 20.58 -11.91
N VAL A 98 9.60 21.52 -11.70
CA VAL A 98 9.36 22.98 -11.70
C VAL A 98 8.62 23.46 -12.96
N GLN A 99 9.07 23.05 -14.15
CA GLN A 99 8.46 23.47 -15.41
C GLN A 99 7.05 22.90 -15.61
N LEU A 100 6.82 21.64 -15.21
CA LEU A 100 5.49 21.01 -15.25
C LEU A 100 4.54 21.71 -14.28
N THR A 101 5.01 22.03 -13.07
CA THR A 101 4.27 22.79 -12.06
C THR A 101 3.88 24.17 -12.58
N LYS A 102 4.83 24.92 -13.17
CA LYS A 102 4.57 26.23 -13.79
C LYS A 102 3.53 26.17 -14.91
N ARG A 103 3.55 25.11 -15.73
CA ARG A 103 2.55 24.87 -16.79
C ARG A 103 1.18 24.48 -16.22
N MET A 104 1.14 23.62 -15.19
CA MET A 104 -0.08 23.28 -14.44
C MET A 104 -0.77 24.52 -13.87
N LEU A 105 -0.01 25.40 -13.20
CA LEU A 105 -0.54 26.63 -12.59
C LEU A 105 -1.05 27.61 -13.65
N ARG A 106 -0.35 27.78 -14.78
CA ARG A 106 -0.87 28.58 -15.91
C ARG A 106 -2.22 28.07 -16.43
N CYS A 107 -2.42 26.76 -16.49
CA CYS A 107 -3.70 26.17 -16.91
C CYS A 107 -4.79 26.25 -15.84
N ARG A 108 -4.42 26.18 -14.56
CA ARG A 108 -5.32 26.12 -13.40
C ARG A 108 -4.70 26.86 -12.18
N PRO A 109 -4.76 28.21 -12.16
CA PRO A 109 -4.21 29.00 -11.04
C PRO A 109 -4.88 28.67 -9.71
N ASP A 110 -6.14 28.23 -9.74
CA ASP A 110 -6.92 27.80 -8.59
C ASP A 110 -6.33 26.61 -7.80
N LEU A 111 -5.36 25.89 -8.39
CA LEU A 111 -4.67 24.80 -7.70
C LEU A 111 -3.52 25.30 -6.79
N ALA A 112 -3.13 26.59 -6.84
CA ALA A 112 -2.14 27.22 -5.96
C ALA A 112 -2.67 27.42 -4.51
N SER A 113 -3.16 26.34 -3.90
CA SER A 113 -3.71 26.32 -2.55
C SER A 113 -2.63 26.35 -1.47
N ARG A 114 -2.98 26.77 -0.25
CA ARG A 114 -2.09 26.73 0.93
C ARG A 114 -1.45 25.36 1.15
N ASP A 115 -2.21 24.29 0.91
CA ASP A 115 -1.71 22.91 1.05
C ASP A 115 -0.58 22.58 0.06
N ALA A 116 -0.61 23.14 -1.15
CA ALA A 116 0.41 22.94 -2.18
C ALA A 116 1.72 23.65 -1.79
N ILE A 117 1.63 24.86 -1.22
CA ILE A 117 2.80 25.58 -0.68
C ILE A 117 3.40 24.82 0.50
N ILE A 118 2.57 24.34 1.44
CA ILE A 118 3.03 23.51 2.57
C ILE A 118 3.73 22.24 2.07
N LEU A 119 3.19 21.56 1.05
CA LEU A 119 3.83 20.40 0.45
C LEU A 119 5.19 20.76 -0.20
N ALA A 120 5.27 21.88 -0.93
CA ALA A 120 6.51 22.34 -1.55
C ALA A 120 7.59 22.66 -0.50
N PHE A 121 7.21 23.24 0.64
CA PHE A 121 8.10 23.42 1.79
C PHE A 121 8.58 22.08 2.37
N MET A 122 7.66 21.13 2.62
CA MET A 122 7.99 19.78 3.12
C MET A 122 8.96 19.02 2.19
N LYS A 123 8.76 19.15 0.87
CA LYS A 123 9.55 18.46 -0.17
C LYS A 123 10.80 19.24 -0.62
N ASN A 124 11.14 20.33 0.08
CA ASN A 124 12.29 21.19 -0.21
C ASN A 124 12.36 21.71 -1.67
N ARG A 125 11.22 22.15 -2.22
CA ARG A 125 11.17 22.72 -3.57
C ARG A 125 11.01 24.24 -3.51
N LEU A 126 12.05 24.95 -3.05
CA LEU A 126 11.99 26.39 -2.78
C LEU A 126 11.63 27.23 -4.02
N GLU A 127 12.10 26.86 -5.21
CA GLU A 127 11.68 27.51 -6.47
C GLU A 127 10.18 27.34 -6.74
N ILE A 128 9.60 26.20 -6.37
CA ILE A 128 8.16 25.93 -6.53
C ILE A 128 7.36 26.67 -5.46
N VAL A 129 7.91 26.84 -4.26
CA VAL A 129 7.32 27.70 -3.21
C VAL A 129 7.20 29.14 -3.71
N GLU A 130 8.27 29.71 -4.25
CA GLU A 130 8.30 31.06 -4.82
C GLU A 130 7.27 31.21 -5.95
N LEU A 131 7.27 30.29 -6.93
CA LEU A 131 6.26 30.27 -8.00
C LEU A 131 4.82 30.18 -7.47
N LEU A 132 4.56 29.42 -6.41
CA LEU A 132 3.22 29.31 -5.81
C LEU A 132 2.81 30.57 -5.04
N LEU A 133 3.76 31.30 -4.45
CA LEU A 133 3.52 32.56 -3.76
C LEU A 133 3.23 33.68 -4.77
N ASP A 134 4.07 33.81 -5.81
CA ASP A 134 3.87 34.74 -6.94
C ASP A 134 2.49 34.60 -7.58
N GLU A 135 2.02 33.36 -7.80
CA GLU A 135 0.69 33.12 -8.40
C GLU A 135 -0.46 33.46 -7.44
N ARG A 136 -0.26 33.39 -6.11
CA ARG A 136 -1.27 33.83 -5.13
C ARG A 136 -1.35 35.34 -5.00
N GLU A 137 -0.24 36.07 -5.13
CA GLU A 137 -0.27 37.54 -5.18
C GLU A 137 -1.13 38.05 -6.35
N LYS A 138 -1.08 37.36 -7.49
CA LYS A 138 -1.85 37.69 -8.71
C LYS A 138 -3.34 37.37 -8.59
N VAL A 139 -3.74 36.48 -7.68
CA VAL A 139 -5.14 36.00 -7.55
C VAL A 139 -5.59 36.06 -6.07
N PRO A 140 -6.00 37.24 -5.57
CA PRO A 140 -6.36 37.45 -4.17
C PRO A 140 -7.47 36.52 -3.64
N GLU A 141 -8.37 36.05 -4.50
CA GLU A 141 -9.45 35.12 -4.17
C GLU A 141 -8.93 33.81 -3.57
N LEU A 142 -7.71 33.38 -3.92
CA LEU A 142 -7.06 32.19 -3.37
C LEU A 142 -6.69 32.32 -1.89
N HIS A 143 -6.78 33.51 -1.30
CA HIS A 143 -6.63 33.72 0.14
C HIS A 143 -7.94 33.49 0.90
N GLN A 144 -9.10 33.66 0.25
CA GLN A 144 -10.41 33.57 0.91
C GLN A 144 -10.89 32.13 1.12
N GLY A 145 -10.49 31.21 0.24
CA GLY A 145 -10.88 29.79 0.32
C GLY A 145 -10.30 29.04 1.53
N ASP A 146 -9.15 29.49 2.05
CA ASP A 146 -8.46 28.84 3.17
C ASP A 146 -9.27 28.90 4.48
N ASP A 147 -10.03 29.97 4.72
CA ASP A 147 -10.81 30.16 5.95
C ASP A 147 -12.12 29.35 5.93
N ILE A 148 -12.77 29.24 4.78
CA ILE A 148 -14.03 28.49 4.61
C ILE A 148 -13.80 26.99 4.69
N ALA A 149 -12.67 26.48 4.19
CA ALA A 149 -12.33 25.06 4.28
C ALA A 149 -12.04 24.60 5.73
N ARG A 150 -11.62 25.50 6.63
CA ARG A 150 -11.23 25.15 8.01
C ARG A 150 -12.41 25.08 8.98
N THR A 151 -13.51 25.80 8.76
CA THR A 151 -14.69 25.75 9.65
C THR A 151 -15.41 24.41 9.62
N ASN A 152 -15.48 23.76 8.45
CA ASN A 152 -16.21 22.50 8.24
C ASN A 152 -15.41 21.21 8.54
N THR A 153 -14.17 21.30 9.03
CA THR A 153 -13.32 20.13 9.29
C THR A 153 -13.26 19.80 10.79
N THR A 154 -13.46 18.52 11.12
CA THR A 154 -13.39 18.00 12.50
C THR A 154 -11.94 17.99 13.00
N THR A 155 -11.74 18.08 14.32
CA THR A 155 -10.41 18.10 14.96
C THR A 155 -9.53 16.92 14.54
N ALA A 156 -10.07 15.70 14.54
CA ALA A 156 -9.34 14.50 14.10
C ALA A 156 -8.85 14.55 12.64
N GLU A 157 -9.54 15.27 11.75
CA GLU A 157 -9.05 15.48 10.38
C GLU A 157 -8.18 16.75 10.22
N ARG A 158 -8.09 17.60 11.23
CA ARG A 158 -7.11 18.71 11.28
C ARG A 158 -5.73 18.17 11.68
N ASP A 159 -5.68 17.27 12.67
CA ASP A 159 -4.45 16.62 13.13
C ASP A 159 -3.79 15.76 12.02
N LEU A 160 -4.59 15.18 11.12
CA LEU A 160 -4.12 14.43 9.94
C LEU A 160 -3.64 15.30 8.76
N ARG A 161 -3.95 16.61 8.76
CA ARG A 161 -3.65 17.55 7.66
C ARG A 161 -2.68 18.67 8.03
N HIS A 162 -2.28 18.78 9.29
CA HIS A 162 -1.19 19.66 9.71
C HIS A 162 0.13 18.87 9.77
N PRO A 163 1.04 19.04 8.79
CA PRO A 163 2.42 18.61 8.95
C PRO A 163 3.12 19.59 9.91
N SER A 164 2.89 19.42 11.21
CA SER A 164 3.60 20.12 12.30
C SER A 164 5.12 20.16 12.12
N ASN A 165 5.65 19.17 11.38
CA ASN A 165 7.06 19.03 11.05
C ASN A 165 7.56 19.97 9.93
N PHE A 166 6.71 20.65 9.13
CA PHE A 166 7.23 21.41 7.97
C PHE A 166 8.15 22.56 8.39
N LEU A 167 7.84 23.25 9.50
CA LEU A 167 8.72 24.25 10.11
C LEU A 167 10.07 23.64 10.54
N SER A 168 10.05 22.44 11.13
CA SER A 168 11.27 21.71 11.51
C SER A 168 12.12 21.32 10.30
N GLU A 169 11.50 20.76 9.25
CA GLU A 169 12.20 20.39 8.02
C GLU A 169 12.77 21.59 7.26
N MET A 170 12.27 22.80 7.51
CA MET A 170 12.82 24.04 6.95
C MET A 170 14.01 24.55 7.77
N LEU A 171 13.87 24.71 9.10
CA LEU A 171 14.95 25.29 9.91
C LEU A 171 16.19 24.39 10.00
N VAL A 172 16.05 23.09 9.74
CA VAL A 172 17.17 22.12 9.58
C VAL A 172 18.17 22.49 8.48
N ARG A 173 17.72 23.24 7.46
CA ARG A 173 18.50 23.48 6.25
C ARG A 173 19.60 24.52 6.51
N ALA A 174 20.66 24.46 5.71
CA ALA A 174 21.75 25.43 5.76
C ALA A 174 21.40 26.79 5.12
N ASP A 175 20.42 26.81 4.21
CA ASP A 175 19.98 28.02 3.49
C ASP A 175 18.91 28.78 4.30
N THR A 176 19.03 30.11 4.38
CA THR A 176 18.08 31.01 5.03
C THR A 176 16.89 31.39 4.14
N ARG A 177 17.00 31.26 2.81
CA ARG A 177 15.93 31.58 1.84
C ARG A 177 14.61 30.89 2.16
N GLY A 178 14.66 29.71 2.78
CA GLY A 178 13.48 29.02 3.29
C GLY A 178 12.71 29.83 4.34
N VAL A 179 13.41 30.49 5.27
CA VAL A 179 12.81 31.33 6.31
C VAL A 179 12.26 32.64 5.72
N ASP A 180 12.94 33.22 4.74
CA ASP A 180 12.46 34.42 4.02
C ASP A 180 11.15 34.13 3.25
N LEU A 181 11.11 33.01 2.52
CA LEU A 181 9.89 32.52 1.87
C LEU A 181 8.79 32.16 2.88
N LEU A 182 9.16 31.69 4.08
CA LEU A 182 8.20 31.44 5.15
C LEU A 182 7.60 32.73 5.72
N GLN A 183 8.41 33.79 5.81
CA GLN A 183 7.95 35.12 6.22
C GLN A 183 6.93 35.65 5.21
N HIS A 184 7.22 35.52 3.92
CA HIS A 184 6.31 35.90 2.85
C HIS A 184 5.01 35.07 2.85
N PHE A 185 5.08 33.76 3.14
CA PHE A 185 3.90 32.90 3.27
C PHE A 185 2.98 33.23 4.47
N GLY A 186 3.51 33.88 5.51
CA GLY A 186 2.73 34.31 6.69
C GLY A 186 1.96 33.18 7.40
N PRO A 187 2.64 32.17 7.97
CA PRO A 187 1.96 31.10 8.69
C PRO A 187 1.32 31.62 9.99
N ARG A 188 0.14 31.08 10.37
CA ARG A 188 -0.59 31.58 11.53
C ARG A 188 0.00 30.99 12.82
N PRO A 189 0.13 31.75 13.93
CA PRO A 189 0.66 31.23 15.20
C PRO A 189 -0.07 30.00 15.75
N THR A 190 -1.36 29.87 15.43
CA THR A 190 -2.24 28.75 15.81
C THR A 190 -2.03 27.49 14.96
N ASP A 191 -1.30 27.56 13.85
CA ASP A 191 -0.92 26.38 13.05
C ASP A 191 0.18 25.54 13.76
N PHE A 192 0.85 26.08 14.81
CA PHE A 192 1.95 25.42 15.52
C PHE A 192 1.71 25.32 17.03
N GLY A 193 1.48 24.09 17.52
CA GLY A 193 1.53 23.80 18.95
C GLY A 193 2.95 23.89 19.52
N THR A 194 3.09 24.02 20.85
CA THR A 194 4.38 24.16 21.54
C THR A 194 5.39 23.07 21.17
N VAL A 195 4.96 21.82 21.06
CA VAL A 195 5.80 20.68 20.64
C VAL A 195 6.35 20.87 19.22
N SER A 196 5.59 21.47 18.31
CA SER A 196 6.03 21.73 16.92
C SER A 196 7.13 22.79 16.89
N LYS A 197 6.97 23.86 17.69
CA LYS A 197 7.98 24.93 17.86
C LYS A 197 9.26 24.37 18.47
N MET A 198 9.12 23.53 19.50
CA MET A 198 10.23 22.84 20.16
C MET A 198 11.02 21.95 19.19
N LEU A 199 10.34 21.07 18.44
CA LEU A 199 10.97 20.23 17.42
C LEU A 199 11.60 21.02 16.27
N ALA A 200 11.08 22.21 15.98
CA ALA A 200 11.67 23.08 14.98
C ALA A 200 13.01 23.68 15.45
N ILE A 201 13.04 24.31 16.63
CA ILE A 201 14.28 24.89 17.19
C ILE A 201 15.31 23.80 17.53
N ALA A 202 14.89 22.66 18.08
CA ALA A 202 15.79 21.56 18.43
C ALA A 202 16.52 20.93 17.23
N ARG A 203 16.02 21.12 16.01
CA ARG A 203 16.66 20.65 14.76
C ARG A 203 17.23 21.78 13.90
N ALA A 204 16.98 23.04 14.25
CA ALA A 204 17.37 24.22 13.47
C ALA A 204 18.89 24.44 13.42
N THR A 205 19.41 25.03 12.33
CA THR A 205 20.76 25.63 12.33
C THR A 205 20.79 26.92 13.17
N LEU A 206 21.98 27.39 13.58
CA LEU A 206 22.12 28.62 14.37
C LEU A 206 21.53 29.83 13.63
N GLU A 207 21.85 29.96 12.34
CA GLU A 207 21.37 31.05 11.49
C GLU A 207 19.86 31.03 11.34
N ASN A 208 19.27 29.87 10.98
CA ASN A 208 17.82 29.75 10.83
C ASN A 208 17.06 29.86 12.16
N ALA A 209 17.62 29.39 13.28
CA ALA A 209 17.03 29.60 14.60
C ALA A 209 17.01 31.09 14.99
N THR A 210 18.14 31.80 14.82
CA THR A 210 18.25 33.22 15.11
C THR A 210 17.33 34.05 14.21
N LEU A 211 17.35 33.81 12.89
CA LEU A 211 16.49 34.52 11.94
C LEU A 211 15.00 34.27 12.23
N ALA A 212 14.60 33.02 12.44
CA ALA A 212 13.20 32.68 12.74
C ALA A 212 12.72 33.28 14.08
N LEU A 213 13.56 33.34 15.12
CA LEU A 213 13.20 33.94 16.42
C LEU A 213 13.18 35.49 16.41
N ASN A 214 13.77 36.11 15.38
CA ASN A 214 13.69 37.54 15.13
C ASN A 214 12.47 37.89 14.27
N VAL A 215 12.22 37.12 13.21
CA VAL A 215 11.10 37.31 12.27
C VAL A 215 9.75 36.88 12.87
N PHE A 216 9.73 35.84 13.71
CA PHE A 216 8.50 35.27 14.27
C PHE A 216 8.49 35.36 15.81
N PRO A 217 8.05 36.48 16.41
CA PRO A 217 7.94 36.60 17.88
C PRO A 217 7.08 35.50 18.53
N TRP A 218 6.06 35.00 17.82
CA TRP A 218 5.20 33.90 18.29
C TRP A 218 5.92 32.55 18.39
N LEU A 219 7.14 32.41 17.87
CA LEU A 219 7.96 31.21 17.98
C LEU A 219 8.57 31.04 19.37
N THR A 220 8.56 32.07 20.24
CA THR A 220 8.96 31.92 21.64
C THR A 220 7.96 31.09 22.45
N TYR A 221 8.48 30.24 23.35
CA TYR A 221 7.69 29.42 24.28
C TYR A 221 8.47 29.22 25.60
N PRO A 222 7.81 28.81 26.71
CA PRO A 222 8.47 28.58 27.99
C PRO A 222 9.61 27.55 27.86
N ARG A 223 10.74 27.79 28.54
CA ARG A 223 11.98 26.99 28.43
C ARG A 223 12.64 26.96 27.04
N LEU A 224 12.33 27.88 26.12
CA LEU A 224 13.05 28.01 24.84
C LEU A 224 14.58 28.07 25.06
N LEU A 225 15.04 28.81 26.07
CA LEU A 225 16.46 28.95 26.37
C LEU A 225 17.11 27.60 26.71
N ASP A 226 16.43 26.71 27.43
CA ASP A 226 16.92 25.37 27.77
C ASP A 226 17.23 24.55 26.50
N TYR A 227 16.35 24.60 25.49
CA TYR A 227 16.58 23.94 24.19
C TYR A 227 17.69 24.60 23.38
N VAL A 228 17.82 25.93 23.42
CA VAL A 228 18.89 26.67 22.72
C VAL A 228 20.25 26.42 23.37
N ALA A 229 20.30 26.28 24.70
CA ALA A 229 21.48 25.89 25.46
C ALA A 229 21.93 24.46 25.11
N ALA A 230 20.97 23.52 25.01
CA ALA A 230 21.21 22.16 24.54
C ALA A 230 21.77 22.07 23.10
N ARG A 231 21.61 23.12 22.28
CA ARG A 231 22.15 23.22 20.91
C ARG A 231 23.54 23.86 20.83
N GLY A 232 24.07 24.38 21.93
CA GLY A 232 25.39 25.03 21.95
C GLY A 232 25.40 26.42 21.31
N PHE A 233 24.23 27.01 21.09
CA PHE A 233 24.06 28.26 20.34
C PHE A 233 24.40 29.50 21.18
N VAL A 234 25.67 29.65 21.60
CA VAL A 234 26.14 30.71 22.51
C VAL A 234 25.60 32.11 22.17
N PRO A 235 25.66 32.62 20.92
CA PRO A 235 25.15 33.96 20.60
C PRO A 235 23.63 34.09 20.80
N LEU A 236 22.88 33.01 20.55
CA LEU A 236 21.43 32.98 20.74
C LEU A 236 21.07 32.78 22.22
N VAL A 237 21.85 32.02 23.00
CA VAL A 237 21.73 31.96 24.47
C VAL A 237 21.93 33.34 25.09
N GLN A 238 22.95 34.08 24.63
CA GLN A 238 23.21 35.46 25.05
C GLN A 238 22.04 36.39 24.69
N SER A 239 21.60 36.41 23.43
CA SER A 239 20.48 37.24 22.99
C SER A 239 19.17 36.93 23.72
N LEU A 240 18.87 35.65 23.98
CA LEU A 240 17.67 35.27 24.74
C LEU A 240 17.79 35.61 26.24
N HIS A 241 19.00 35.63 26.80
CA HIS A 241 19.25 36.14 28.15
C HIS A 241 19.04 37.65 28.25
N GLU A 242 19.58 38.44 27.30
CA GLU A 242 19.38 39.89 27.22
C GLU A 242 17.89 40.26 27.05
N ARG A 243 17.14 39.44 26.30
CA ARG A 243 15.68 39.54 26.15
C ARG A 243 14.90 39.12 27.41
N GLY A 244 15.57 38.73 28.49
CA GLY A 244 14.94 38.40 29.77
C GLY A 244 14.19 37.06 29.81
N LEU A 245 14.46 36.11 28.89
CA LEU A 245 13.78 34.82 28.93
C LEU A 245 14.24 34.00 30.14
N GLU A 246 13.27 33.36 30.80
CA GLU A 246 13.51 32.39 31.88
C GLU A 246 14.13 31.09 31.34
N CYS A 247 14.93 30.45 32.17
CA CYS A 247 15.46 29.11 31.93
C CYS A 247 15.33 28.24 33.20
N SER A 248 15.65 26.96 33.10
CA SER A 248 15.69 26.06 34.26
C SER A 248 17.06 25.39 34.42
N THR A 249 17.23 24.57 35.46
CA THR A 249 18.40 23.70 35.62
C THR A 249 18.64 22.81 34.40
N ASP A 250 17.59 22.50 33.63
CA ASP A 250 17.69 21.72 32.39
C ASP A 250 18.57 22.41 31.33
N ALA A 251 18.68 23.75 31.34
CA ALA A 251 19.55 24.47 30.41
C ALA A 251 21.03 24.12 30.60
N MET A 252 21.51 24.11 31.84
CA MET A 252 22.90 23.76 32.15
C MET A 252 23.10 22.24 32.07
N ASN A 253 22.13 21.44 32.51
CA ASN A 253 22.16 19.98 32.39
C ASN A 253 22.31 19.54 30.92
N ALA A 254 21.50 20.09 30.01
CA ALA A 254 21.52 19.72 28.60
C ALA A 254 22.73 20.30 27.84
N ALA A 255 23.15 21.53 28.15
CA ALA A 255 24.40 22.08 27.62
C ALA A 255 25.62 21.23 28.04
N ALA A 256 25.66 20.76 29.28
CA ALA A 256 26.70 19.87 29.77
C ALA A 256 26.64 18.48 29.09
N ALA A 257 25.45 17.90 28.95
CA ALA A 257 25.22 16.63 28.26
C ALA A 257 25.69 16.66 26.80
N HIS A 258 25.61 17.81 26.11
CA HIS A 258 26.07 17.96 24.72
C HIS A 258 27.47 18.58 24.60
N GLY A 259 28.22 18.70 25.71
CA GLY A 259 29.62 19.13 25.69
C GLY A 259 29.84 20.62 25.43
N HIS A 260 28.80 21.43 25.54
CA HIS A 260 28.83 22.85 25.22
C HIS A 260 29.41 23.69 26.37
N LEU A 261 30.71 23.52 26.62
CA LEU A 261 31.43 24.16 27.73
C LEU A 261 31.23 25.68 27.79
N ASP A 262 31.25 26.37 26.65
CA ASP A 262 31.03 27.83 26.62
C ASP A 262 29.64 28.24 27.07
N VAL A 263 28.61 27.44 26.75
CA VAL A 263 27.25 27.64 27.26
C VAL A 263 27.19 27.34 28.76
N VAL A 264 27.83 26.25 29.22
CA VAL A 264 27.90 25.91 30.66
C VAL A 264 28.59 27.03 31.45
N ARG A 265 29.70 27.58 30.95
CA ARG A 265 30.40 28.73 31.53
C ARG A 265 29.52 29.98 31.52
N PHE A 266 28.88 30.30 30.38
CA PHE A 266 27.99 31.45 30.29
C PHE A 266 26.84 31.37 31.31
N LEU A 267 26.15 30.24 31.38
CA LEU A 267 25.09 29.99 32.35
C LEU A 267 25.62 30.05 33.79
N HIS A 268 26.79 29.47 34.09
CA HIS A 268 27.38 29.54 35.43
C HIS A 268 27.69 30.97 35.89
N LEU A 269 28.16 31.85 34.99
CA LEU A 269 28.49 33.23 35.34
C LEU A 269 27.26 34.16 35.40
N HIS A 270 26.25 33.96 34.56
CA HIS A 270 25.17 34.93 34.34
C HIS A 270 23.78 34.47 34.82
N ARG A 271 23.64 33.20 35.25
CA ARG A 271 22.38 32.60 35.74
C ARG A 271 22.53 32.09 37.16
N ARG A 272 21.40 31.98 37.86
CA ARG A 272 21.32 31.54 39.28
C ARG A 272 20.61 30.20 39.44
N GLU A 273 19.98 29.72 38.38
CA GLU A 273 19.19 28.50 38.28
C GLU A 273 20.04 27.24 38.59
N GLY A 274 21.33 27.23 38.22
CA GLY A 274 22.27 26.15 38.53
C GLY A 274 22.10 24.90 37.64
N CYS A 275 22.51 23.75 38.16
CA CYS A 275 22.35 22.44 37.51
C CYS A 275 21.91 21.38 38.53
N THR A 276 21.83 20.12 38.12
CA THR A 276 21.72 18.94 39.00
C THR A 276 22.85 17.96 38.71
N THR A 277 22.93 16.84 39.44
CA THR A 277 23.90 15.75 39.15
C THR A 277 23.86 15.29 37.69
N ASN A 278 22.69 15.39 37.04
CA ASN A 278 22.49 15.09 35.62
C ASN A 278 23.49 15.81 34.70
N ALA A 279 23.94 17.03 35.04
CA ALA A 279 24.92 17.75 34.23
C ALA A 279 26.25 16.99 34.14
N MET A 280 26.79 16.53 35.28
CA MET A 280 28.04 15.78 35.32
C MET A 280 27.83 14.32 34.88
N ASP A 281 26.72 13.69 35.27
CA ASP A 281 26.36 12.32 34.90
C ASP A 281 26.25 12.16 33.37
N MET A 282 25.56 13.09 32.70
CA MET A 282 25.39 13.05 31.24
C MET A 282 26.64 13.53 30.49
N ALA A 283 27.35 14.54 30.99
CA ALA A 283 28.63 14.96 30.40
C ALA A 283 29.66 13.81 30.46
N ALA A 284 29.70 13.05 31.56
CA ALA A 284 30.54 11.88 31.70
C ALA A 284 30.10 10.74 30.77
N ALA A 285 28.80 10.43 30.73
CA ALA A 285 28.23 9.41 29.85
C ALA A 285 28.48 9.68 28.35
N LEU A 286 28.70 10.93 27.95
CA LEU A 286 28.94 11.33 26.56
C LEU A 286 30.39 11.81 26.29
N GLY A 287 31.30 11.63 27.26
CA GLY A 287 32.75 11.77 27.06
C GLY A 287 33.29 13.19 27.16
N HIS A 288 32.49 14.15 27.66
CA HIS A 288 32.84 15.57 27.70
C HIS A 288 33.73 15.92 28.91
N VAL A 289 34.97 15.43 28.89
CA VAL A 289 35.93 15.55 30.01
C VAL A 289 36.15 16.99 30.49
N GLU A 290 36.23 17.97 29.59
CA GLU A 290 36.42 19.39 29.95
C GLU A 290 35.20 19.95 30.72
N VAL A 291 33.99 19.51 30.36
CA VAL A 291 32.76 19.87 31.08
C VAL A 291 32.72 19.19 32.44
N VAL A 292 33.09 17.91 32.53
CA VAL A 292 33.17 17.18 33.81
C VAL A 292 34.18 17.84 34.76
N GLN A 293 35.36 18.22 34.26
CA GLN A 293 36.37 18.98 35.02
C GLN A 293 35.85 20.35 35.46
N PHE A 294 35.23 21.12 34.55
CA PHE A 294 34.67 22.43 34.88
C PHE A 294 33.59 22.33 35.95
N LEU A 295 32.64 21.38 35.82
CA LEU A 295 31.59 21.15 36.81
C LEU A 295 32.18 20.69 38.15
N HIS A 296 33.20 19.82 38.15
CA HIS A 296 33.85 19.36 39.38
C HIS A 296 34.49 20.51 40.17
N VAL A 297 35.14 21.46 39.48
CA VAL A 297 35.84 22.58 40.12
C VAL A 297 34.89 23.72 40.53
N ASN A 298 33.84 23.98 39.73
CA ASN A 298 33.02 25.20 39.86
C ASN A 298 31.58 24.96 40.38
N ARG A 299 31.14 23.70 40.53
CA ARG A 299 29.81 23.31 41.02
C ARG A 299 29.92 22.36 42.21
N THR A 300 28.89 22.35 43.05
CA THR A 300 28.85 21.55 44.29
C THR A 300 27.92 20.35 44.20
N GLU A 301 27.11 20.26 43.14
CA GLU A 301 26.10 19.23 42.92
C GLU A 301 26.71 17.83 42.74
N GLY A 302 27.92 17.73 42.19
CA GLY A 302 28.62 16.45 41.98
C GLY A 302 28.01 15.57 40.88
N CYS A 303 28.28 14.27 40.97
CA CYS A 303 27.73 13.22 40.12
C CYS A 303 27.12 12.08 40.96
N THR A 304 26.59 11.05 40.30
CA THR A 304 26.24 9.76 40.86
C THR A 304 27.13 8.66 40.26
N SER A 305 26.99 7.40 40.70
CA SER A 305 27.72 6.28 40.08
C SER A 305 27.41 6.12 38.58
N TYR A 306 26.27 6.67 38.11
CA TYR A 306 25.87 6.68 36.70
C TYR A 306 26.93 7.33 35.79
N ALA A 307 27.62 8.37 36.27
CA ALA A 307 28.70 9.01 35.53
C ALA A 307 29.80 8.02 35.14
N LEU A 308 30.32 7.27 36.12
CA LEU A 308 31.41 6.32 35.93
C LEU A 308 30.96 5.06 35.19
N ASP A 309 29.77 4.54 35.52
CA ASP A 309 29.15 3.40 34.85
C ASP A 309 28.97 3.67 33.34
N CYS A 310 28.42 4.83 32.97
CA CYS A 310 28.13 5.15 31.57
C CYS A 310 29.36 5.63 30.80
N ALA A 311 30.26 6.40 31.42
CA ALA A 311 31.56 6.73 30.83
C ALA A 311 32.34 5.46 30.48
N THR A 312 32.29 4.44 31.36
CA THR A 312 32.91 3.14 31.09
C THR A 312 32.21 2.37 29.98
N ARG A 313 30.88 2.25 30.04
CA ARG A 313 30.08 1.52 29.04
C ARG A 313 30.27 2.08 27.62
N ASN A 314 30.54 3.39 27.50
CA ASN A 314 30.72 4.09 26.23
C ASN A 314 32.19 4.36 25.86
N GLY A 315 33.16 3.87 26.66
CA GLY A 315 34.58 3.89 26.30
C GLY A 315 35.31 5.21 26.53
N HIS A 316 34.82 6.08 27.39
CA HIS A 316 35.39 7.41 27.63
C HIS A 316 36.52 7.38 28.65
N LEU A 317 37.66 6.77 28.29
CA LEU A 317 38.79 6.51 29.20
C LEU A 317 39.26 7.75 30.00
N ASP A 318 39.36 8.92 29.38
CA ASP A 318 39.82 10.14 30.08
C ASP A 318 38.83 10.61 31.16
N VAL A 319 37.53 10.43 30.91
CA VAL A 319 36.48 10.66 31.92
C VAL A 319 36.55 9.59 33.01
N VAL A 320 36.70 8.32 32.65
CA VAL A 320 36.83 7.21 33.62
C VAL A 320 38.02 7.43 34.55
N ARG A 321 39.19 7.81 34.02
CA ARG A 321 40.37 8.17 34.80
C ARG A 321 40.09 9.34 35.74
N PHE A 322 39.57 10.44 35.21
CA PHE A 322 39.25 11.62 36.01
C PHE A 322 38.27 11.31 37.16
N LEU A 323 37.21 10.57 36.90
CA LEU A 323 36.21 10.20 37.91
C LEU A 323 36.80 9.26 38.97
N VAL A 324 37.57 8.24 38.59
CA VAL A 324 38.23 7.31 39.53
C VAL A 324 39.23 8.04 40.43
N GLU A 325 39.96 9.02 39.90
CA GLU A 325 40.99 9.76 40.64
C GLU A 325 40.41 10.87 41.55
N ASN A 326 39.25 11.46 41.20
CA ASN A 326 38.75 12.68 41.83
C ASN A 326 37.35 12.55 42.48
N ARG A 327 36.64 11.42 42.31
CA ARG A 327 35.29 11.18 42.85
C ARG A 327 35.24 9.90 43.68
N ALA A 328 34.25 9.81 44.57
CA ALA A 328 34.13 8.75 45.58
C ALA A 328 32.79 7.98 45.52
N GLU A 329 31.91 8.33 44.58
CA GLU A 329 30.56 7.78 44.41
C GLU A 329 30.53 6.30 43.98
N GLY A 330 31.67 5.76 43.55
CA GLY A 330 31.83 4.34 43.20
C GLY A 330 31.20 3.95 41.85
N ALA A 331 31.07 2.65 41.64
CA ALA A 331 30.65 2.03 40.39
C ALA A 331 29.71 0.85 40.65
N SER A 332 28.95 0.45 39.63
CA SER A 332 28.23 -0.82 39.61
C SER A 332 29.19 -2.04 39.60
N PRO A 333 28.78 -3.19 40.17
CA PRO A 333 29.67 -4.36 40.30
C PRO A 333 30.05 -5.03 38.97
N ASN A 334 29.40 -4.67 37.86
CA ASN A 334 29.60 -5.27 36.53
C ASN A 334 30.24 -4.29 35.54
N ILE A 335 30.76 -3.15 35.99
CA ILE A 335 31.29 -2.07 35.15
C ILE A 335 32.34 -2.52 34.12
N LEU A 336 33.17 -3.52 34.45
CA LEU A 336 34.14 -4.11 33.53
C LEU A 336 33.49 -5.02 32.47
N ASN A 337 32.40 -5.73 32.82
CA ASN A 337 31.63 -6.50 31.84
C ASN A 337 30.99 -5.57 30.80
N ASP A 338 30.49 -4.41 31.23
CA ASP A 338 29.92 -3.39 30.35
C ASP A 338 30.98 -2.80 29.40
N ALA A 339 32.19 -2.50 29.91
CA ALA A 339 33.32 -2.08 29.07
C ALA A 339 33.69 -3.14 28.01
N ALA A 340 33.77 -4.41 28.45
CA ALA A 340 34.14 -5.53 27.61
C ALA A 340 33.11 -5.83 26.53
N GLY A 341 31.82 -5.84 26.91
CA GLY A 341 30.70 -6.09 26.01
C GLY A 341 30.55 -5.03 24.91
N ASN A 342 31.03 -3.80 25.12
CA ASN A 342 31.04 -2.73 24.11
C ASN A 342 32.39 -2.55 23.41
N GLY A 343 33.41 -3.35 23.77
CA GLY A 343 34.68 -3.43 23.05
C GLY A 343 35.77 -2.44 23.47
N HIS A 344 35.61 -1.77 24.62
CA HIS A 344 36.51 -0.72 25.09
C HIS A 344 37.75 -1.30 25.78
N LEU A 345 38.66 -1.87 24.99
CA LEU A 345 39.87 -2.56 25.46
C LEU A 345 40.75 -1.67 26.36
N ASP A 346 40.89 -0.40 26.01
CA ASP A 346 41.66 0.61 26.75
C ASP A 346 41.09 0.85 28.15
N VAL A 347 39.76 0.94 28.27
CA VAL A 347 39.06 1.04 29.56
C VAL A 347 39.14 -0.28 30.34
N VAL A 348 39.01 -1.44 29.68
CA VAL A 348 39.18 -2.76 30.29
C VAL A 348 40.61 -2.93 30.85
N GLN A 349 41.63 -2.48 30.12
CA GLN A 349 43.02 -2.46 30.56
C GLN A 349 43.20 -1.55 31.77
N TYR A 350 42.71 -0.31 31.72
CA TYR A 350 42.80 0.61 32.85
C TYR A 350 42.13 0.07 34.11
N LEU A 351 40.88 -0.40 34.02
CA LEU A 351 40.15 -0.98 35.15
C LEU A 351 40.81 -2.27 35.68
N HIS A 352 41.49 -3.04 34.83
CA HIS A 352 42.32 -4.17 35.27
C HIS A 352 43.55 -3.71 36.07
N THR A 353 44.26 -2.64 35.66
CA THR A 353 45.43 -2.14 36.41
C THR A 353 45.09 -1.67 37.83
N LEU A 354 43.85 -1.25 38.07
CA LEU A 354 43.38 -0.80 39.39
C LEU A 354 43.07 -1.96 40.35
N GLY A 355 42.87 -3.18 39.85
CA GLY A 355 42.65 -4.40 40.65
C GLY A 355 41.34 -4.48 41.46
N SER A 356 40.69 -3.34 41.74
CA SER A 356 39.45 -3.23 42.53
C SER A 356 38.19 -3.64 41.77
N PHE A 357 38.23 -3.68 40.44
CA PHE A 357 37.06 -3.98 39.61
C PHE A 357 37.02 -5.47 39.22
N GLY A 358 35.95 -6.14 39.68
CA GLY A 358 35.64 -7.52 39.35
C GLY A 358 35.18 -7.70 37.90
N CYS A 359 35.24 -8.94 37.44
CA CYS A 359 34.76 -9.41 36.15
C CYS A 359 33.87 -10.64 36.39
N THR A 360 32.97 -10.95 35.46
CA THR A 360 32.32 -12.28 35.41
C THR A 360 32.49 -12.89 34.02
N VAL A 361 32.06 -14.14 33.84
CA VAL A 361 32.03 -14.81 32.52
C VAL A 361 31.29 -14.00 31.45
N ALA A 362 30.35 -13.14 31.85
CA ALA A 362 29.59 -12.26 30.96
C ALA A 362 30.49 -11.30 30.17
N ALA A 363 31.62 -10.85 30.72
CA ALA A 363 32.52 -9.94 30.02
C ALA A 363 33.05 -10.54 28.71
N VAL A 364 33.51 -11.80 28.76
CA VAL A 364 34.00 -12.51 27.57
C VAL A 364 32.84 -12.95 26.69
N ASP A 365 31.72 -13.38 27.28
CA ASP A 365 30.54 -13.84 26.52
C ASP A 365 29.91 -12.71 25.70
N ASP A 366 29.74 -11.52 26.26
CA ASP A 366 29.19 -10.35 25.57
C ASP A 366 30.23 -9.71 24.62
N ALA A 367 31.52 -9.67 24.99
CA ALA A 367 32.58 -9.26 24.07
C ALA A 367 32.62 -10.14 22.81
N ALA A 368 32.50 -11.47 22.97
CA ALA A 368 32.46 -12.41 21.85
C ALA A 368 31.15 -12.29 21.03
N LYS A 369 30.02 -12.10 21.69
CA LYS A 369 28.70 -11.88 21.07
C LYS A 369 28.65 -10.62 20.20
N ASN A 370 29.44 -9.60 20.52
CA ASN A 370 29.53 -8.34 19.78
C ASN A 370 30.80 -8.24 18.90
N GLY A 371 31.67 -9.27 18.92
CA GLY A 371 32.81 -9.43 18.00
C GLY A 371 34.11 -8.74 18.42
N HIS A 372 34.25 -8.35 19.68
CA HIS A 372 35.40 -7.64 20.22
C HIS A 372 36.56 -8.60 20.53
N LEU A 373 37.15 -9.19 19.48
CA LEU A 373 38.22 -10.19 19.57
C LEU A 373 39.37 -9.74 20.48
N GLU A 374 39.84 -8.50 20.37
CA GLU A 374 40.98 -8.01 21.15
C GLU A 374 40.69 -7.97 22.66
N VAL A 375 39.46 -7.64 23.04
CA VAL A 375 38.97 -7.72 24.43
C VAL A 375 38.89 -9.19 24.89
N VAL A 376 38.36 -10.09 24.05
CA VAL A 376 38.30 -11.53 24.35
C VAL A 376 39.71 -12.09 24.59
N THR A 377 40.67 -11.78 23.72
CA THR A 377 42.07 -12.17 23.87
C THR A 377 42.70 -11.60 25.14
N PHE A 378 42.50 -10.31 25.44
CA PHE A 378 43.02 -9.68 26.65
C PHE A 378 42.45 -10.32 27.92
N LEU A 379 41.14 -10.50 28.00
CA LEU A 379 40.47 -11.07 29.18
C LEU A 379 40.87 -12.52 29.42
N LEU A 380 40.90 -13.36 28.37
CA LEU A 380 41.31 -14.76 28.50
C LEU A 380 42.81 -14.94 28.84
N THR A 381 43.64 -13.94 28.56
CA THR A 381 45.07 -13.95 28.89
C THR A 381 45.36 -13.42 30.30
N ASN A 382 44.62 -12.40 30.76
CA ASN A 382 44.94 -11.64 31.98
C ASN A 382 43.95 -11.85 33.13
N ARG A 383 42.84 -12.57 32.93
CA ARG A 383 41.82 -12.84 33.95
C ARG A 383 41.49 -14.34 34.02
N SER A 384 41.16 -14.80 35.22
CA SER A 384 40.92 -16.21 35.57
C SER A 384 39.45 -16.64 35.41
N GLU A 385 38.56 -15.65 35.32
CA GLU A 385 37.11 -15.79 35.37
C GLU A 385 36.52 -16.57 34.18
N GLY A 386 37.23 -16.61 33.04
CA GLY A 386 36.89 -17.42 31.87
C GLY A 386 35.62 -16.99 31.15
N CYS A 387 34.94 -17.94 30.50
CA CYS A 387 33.75 -17.71 29.66
C CYS A 387 32.86 -18.96 29.57
N SER A 388 31.63 -18.80 29.06
CA SER A 388 30.65 -19.88 28.97
C SER A 388 30.94 -20.82 27.78
N ARG A 389 31.82 -21.81 28.00
CA ARG A 389 32.30 -22.89 27.10
C ARG A 389 31.70 -22.96 25.68
N ASP A 390 30.53 -23.55 25.47
CA ASP A 390 29.90 -23.68 24.14
C ASP A 390 29.02 -22.48 23.77
N VAL A 391 28.54 -21.72 24.77
CA VAL A 391 27.65 -20.57 24.62
C VAL A 391 28.38 -19.37 24.01
N VAL A 392 29.64 -19.13 24.38
CA VAL A 392 30.47 -18.05 23.83
C VAL A 392 30.66 -18.19 22.30
N VAL A 393 30.99 -19.40 21.84
CA VAL A 393 31.13 -19.72 20.41
C VAL A 393 29.79 -19.60 19.68
N ARG A 394 28.70 -20.11 20.29
CA ARG A 394 27.33 -19.97 19.77
C ARG A 394 26.93 -18.52 19.57
N ASN A 395 27.22 -17.66 20.54
CA ASN A 395 26.87 -16.24 20.48
C ASN A 395 27.68 -15.49 19.41
N ALA A 396 28.99 -15.70 19.34
CA ALA A 396 29.85 -15.11 18.30
C ALA A 396 29.37 -15.49 16.89
N LEU A 397 29.11 -16.78 16.64
CA LEU A 397 28.62 -17.26 15.34
C LEU A 397 27.20 -16.76 15.01
N LYS A 398 26.28 -16.74 15.99
CA LYS A 398 24.91 -16.22 15.81
C LYS A 398 24.89 -14.74 15.40
N SER A 399 25.83 -13.97 15.92
CA SER A 399 26.01 -12.55 15.60
C SER A 399 26.85 -12.29 14.34
N GLY A 400 27.44 -13.30 13.70
CA GLY A 400 28.23 -13.15 12.48
C GLY A 400 29.73 -12.88 12.68
N HIS A 401 30.25 -12.97 13.91
CA HIS A 401 31.62 -12.59 14.26
C HIS A 401 32.62 -13.75 14.05
N LEU A 402 32.82 -14.14 12.79
CA LEU A 402 33.64 -15.29 12.39
C LEU A 402 35.01 -15.33 13.06
N ARG A 403 35.82 -14.26 12.95
CA ARG A 403 37.19 -14.20 13.50
C ARG A 403 37.24 -14.48 15.01
N THR A 404 36.21 -14.06 15.76
CA THR A 404 36.14 -14.28 17.20
C THR A 404 35.79 -15.73 17.51
N ALA A 405 34.90 -16.33 16.73
CA ALA A 405 34.59 -17.75 16.84
C ALA A 405 35.78 -18.64 16.45
N GLU A 406 36.50 -18.33 15.37
CA GLU A 406 37.71 -19.04 14.95
C GLU A 406 38.80 -19.00 16.04
N TYR A 407 39.02 -17.84 16.66
CA TYR A 407 39.95 -17.71 17.78
C TYR A 407 39.54 -18.58 18.97
N LEU A 408 38.26 -18.56 19.36
CA LEU A 408 37.75 -19.42 20.44
C LEU A 408 37.88 -20.92 20.10
N LEU A 409 37.58 -21.33 18.87
CA LEU A 409 37.80 -22.71 18.42
C LEU A 409 39.29 -23.10 18.47
N SER A 410 40.21 -22.18 18.13
CA SER A 410 41.66 -22.42 18.21
C SER A 410 42.17 -22.66 19.63
N LEU A 411 41.47 -22.12 20.65
CA LEU A 411 41.73 -22.37 22.07
C LEU A 411 41.09 -23.68 22.58
N GLY A 412 40.47 -24.48 21.70
CA GLY A 412 39.87 -25.77 22.05
C GLY A 412 38.45 -25.70 22.63
N TYR A 413 37.76 -24.57 22.46
CA TYR A 413 36.33 -24.48 22.83
C TYR A 413 35.47 -25.29 21.84
N PRO A 414 34.41 -25.98 22.31
CA PRO A 414 33.61 -26.87 21.45
C PRO A 414 32.71 -26.09 20.49
N LEU A 415 32.55 -26.62 19.28
CA LEU A 415 31.53 -26.13 18.35
C LEU A 415 30.11 -26.41 18.90
N PRO A 416 29.15 -25.47 18.81
CA PRO A 416 27.80 -25.69 19.31
C PRO A 416 27.06 -26.80 18.56
N THR A 417 26.55 -27.80 19.28
CA THR A 417 25.79 -28.93 18.72
C THR A 417 24.34 -28.62 18.37
N SER A 418 23.80 -27.47 18.81
CA SER A 418 22.43 -27.03 18.55
C SER A 418 22.38 -26.01 17.41
N VAL A 419 21.59 -26.28 16.37
CA VAL A 419 21.44 -25.42 15.18
C VAL A 419 20.84 -24.06 15.57
N PHE A 420 21.68 -23.02 15.64
CA PHE A 420 21.32 -21.67 16.11
C PHE A 420 21.12 -20.64 14.97
N VAL A 421 21.27 -21.06 13.71
CA VAL A 421 21.09 -20.21 12.51
C VAL A 421 19.58 -20.07 12.20
N THR A 422 18.84 -19.54 13.17
CA THR A 422 17.39 -19.33 13.10
C THR A 422 17.08 -17.85 13.32
N GLY A 423 16.58 -17.20 12.26
CA GLY A 423 16.10 -15.81 12.32
C GLY A 423 16.62 -14.90 11.20
N LYS A 424 15.68 -14.16 10.58
CA LYS A 424 15.96 -13.20 9.50
C LYS A 424 17.00 -12.13 9.86
N LYS A 425 16.98 -11.62 11.10
CA LYS A 425 17.93 -10.57 11.55
C LYS A 425 19.39 -11.01 11.37
N ASN A 426 19.71 -12.26 11.67
CA ASN A 426 21.08 -12.77 11.65
C ASN A 426 21.58 -12.93 10.21
N LEU A 427 20.77 -13.55 9.36
CA LEU A 427 21.11 -13.86 7.96
C LEU A 427 21.21 -12.65 7.03
N ARG A 428 20.90 -11.44 7.51
CA ARG A 428 21.09 -10.19 6.75
C ARG A 428 22.56 -9.76 6.66
N LYS A 429 23.42 -10.18 7.59
CA LYS A 429 24.83 -9.76 7.64
C LYS A 429 25.66 -10.45 6.53
N PRO A 430 26.55 -9.73 5.81
CA PRO A 430 27.36 -10.33 4.74
C PRO A 430 28.36 -11.37 5.25
N GLU A 431 28.85 -11.24 6.49
CA GLU A 431 29.81 -12.15 7.12
C GLU A 431 29.23 -13.56 7.35
N MET A 432 27.91 -13.74 7.26
CA MET A 432 27.26 -15.03 7.42
C MET A 432 27.68 -16.07 6.38
N VAL A 433 28.23 -15.66 5.22
CA VAL A 433 28.86 -16.59 4.26
C VAL A 433 29.96 -17.40 4.94
N GLY A 434 30.87 -16.72 5.63
CA GLY A 434 32.00 -17.35 6.32
C GLY A 434 31.57 -18.17 7.54
N VAL A 435 30.54 -17.72 8.27
CA VAL A 435 29.94 -18.51 9.36
C VAL A 435 29.35 -19.83 8.84
N VAL A 436 28.62 -19.81 7.73
CA VAL A 436 28.06 -21.05 7.15
C VAL A 436 29.17 -21.92 6.56
N GLN A 437 30.19 -21.35 5.91
CA GLN A 437 31.39 -22.10 5.48
C GLN A 437 32.04 -22.86 6.63
N LEU A 438 32.26 -22.19 7.77
CA LEU A 438 32.84 -22.80 8.96
C LEU A 438 31.96 -23.95 9.50
N LEU A 439 30.64 -23.76 9.56
CA LEU A 439 29.71 -24.80 10.01
C LEU A 439 29.71 -26.04 9.10
N LEU A 440 29.69 -25.84 7.78
CA LEU A 440 29.76 -26.95 6.81
C LEU A 440 31.12 -27.69 6.90
N ALA A 441 32.23 -26.96 7.06
CA ALA A 441 33.56 -27.54 7.20
C ALA A 441 33.70 -28.43 8.46
N HIS A 442 32.90 -28.16 9.50
CA HIS A 442 32.83 -28.97 10.73
C HIS A 442 31.70 -30.04 10.69
N GLY A 443 31.12 -30.33 9.52
CA GLY A 443 30.15 -31.41 9.34
C GLY A 443 28.72 -31.09 9.80
N VAL A 444 28.38 -29.83 10.06
CA VAL A 444 26.98 -29.44 10.29
C VAL A 444 26.21 -29.55 8.98
N PRO A 445 25.08 -30.27 8.91
CA PRO A 445 24.32 -30.42 7.68
C PRO A 445 23.70 -29.08 7.25
N CYS A 446 23.70 -28.80 5.94
CA CYS A 446 23.08 -27.60 5.41
C CYS A 446 21.55 -27.67 5.52
N ASP A 447 20.94 -26.78 6.30
CA ASP A 447 19.49 -26.69 6.41
C ASP A 447 18.90 -25.99 5.17
N GLN A 448 17.94 -26.66 4.51
CA GLN A 448 17.19 -26.12 3.37
C GLN A 448 16.44 -24.82 3.72
N HIS A 449 16.14 -24.58 4.99
CA HIS A 449 15.50 -23.35 5.45
C HIS A 449 16.42 -22.12 5.34
N TRP A 450 17.75 -22.29 5.33
CA TRP A 450 18.69 -21.16 5.28
C TRP A 450 18.60 -20.40 3.95
N ILE A 451 18.44 -21.08 2.82
CA ILE A 451 18.34 -20.42 1.51
C ILE A 451 17.02 -19.66 1.35
N VAL A 452 15.92 -20.18 1.93
CA VAL A 452 14.62 -19.48 2.05
C VAL A 452 14.78 -18.19 2.85
N GLN A 453 15.44 -18.24 4.02
CA GLN A 453 15.58 -17.08 4.89
C GLN A 453 16.60 -16.07 4.36
N ALA A 454 17.68 -16.51 3.73
CA ALA A 454 18.63 -15.64 3.03
C ALA A 454 17.97 -14.92 1.83
N SER A 455 17.09 -15.62 1.11
CA SER A 455 16.24 -15.03 0.05
C SER A 455 15.25 -14.00 0.61
N ALA A 456 14.68 -14.25 1.80
CA ALA A 456 13.76 -13.33 2.46
C ALA A 456 14.40 -12.01 2.93
N VAL A 457 15.74 -11.94 3.02
CA VAL A 457 16.49 -10.78 3.52
C VAL A 457 17.43 -10.17 2.47
N ASN A 458 17.32 -10.63 1.22
CA ASN A 458 18.10 -10.17 0.07
C ASN A 458 19.64 -10.34 0.21
N ASN A 459 20.11 -11.39 0.92
CA ASN A 459 21.55 -11.66 1.07
C ASN A 459 22.09 -12.46 -0.14
N VAL A 460 22.39 -11.74 -1.23
CA VAL A 460 22.91 -12.31 -2.48
C VAL A 460 24.16 -13.19 -2.29
N PRO A 461 25.24 -12.76 -1.60
CA PRO A 461 26.43 -13.60 -1.40
C PRO A 461 26.12 -14.93 -0.70
N LEU A 462 25.28 -14.90 0.35
CA LEU A 462 24.91 -16.11 1.08
C LEU A 462 24.07 -17.06 0.24
N VAL A 463 23.12 -16.56 -0.57
CA VAL A 463 22.34 -17.42 -1.45
C VAL A 463 23.21 -18.06 -2.53
N ARG A 464 24.17 -17.33 -3.12
CA ARG A 464 25.15 -17.92 -4.06
C ARG A 464 25.98 -19.01 -3.39
N PHE A 465 26.42 -18.80 -2.14
CA PHE A 465 27.18 -19.79 -1.40
C PHE A 465 26.35 -21.05 -1.10
N LEU A 466 25.15 -20.88 -0.52
CA LEU A 466 24.24 -21.98 -0.20
C LEU A 466 23.88 -22.79 -1.45
N HIS A 467 23.49 -22.13 -2.55
CA HIS A 467 23.13 -22.80 -3.80
C HIS A 467 24.26 -23.68 -4.37
N ALA A 468 25.52 -23.31 -4.17
CA ALA A 468 26.67 -24.11 -4.59
C ALA A 468 26.94 -25.35 -3.70
N HIS A 469 26.31 -25.44 -2.52
CA HIS A 469 26.53 -26.49 -1.51
C HIS A 469 25.26 -27.27 -1.13
N THR A 470 24.10 -26.92 -1.68
CA THR A 470 22.81 -27.62 -1.46
C THR A 470 22.37 -28.39 -2.71
N ASP A 471 21.70 -29.53 -2.51
CA ASP A 471 21.07 -30.28 -3.60
C ASP A 471 20.00 -29.43 -4.34
N PRO A 472 19.97 -29.36 -5.69
CA PRO A 472 19.04 -28.50 -6.44
C PRO A 472 17.55 -28.83 -6.33
N SER A 473 17.16 -29.84 -5.56
CA SER A 473 15.78 -30.35 -5.46
C SER A 473 14.83 -29.51 -4.59
N ALA A 474 15.34 -28.55 -3.79
CA ALA A 474 14.61 -28.00 -2.64
C ALA A 474 14.20 -26.51 -2.71
N HIS A 475 14.09 -25.88 -3.89
CA HIS A 475 13.94 -24.42 -4.01
C HIS A 475 12.54 -23.77 -4.33
N PRO A 476 11.40 -24.47 -4.49
CA PRO A 476 10.16 -23.82 -4.97
C PRO A 476 9.65 -22.71 -4.04
N TYR A 477 9.74 -22.92 -2.72
CA TYR A 477 9.22 -21.97 -1.74
C TYR A 477 10.03 -20.67 -1.69
N ALA A 478 11.34 -20.74 -1.86
CA ALA A 478 12.23 -19.58 -1.76
C ALA A 478 12.05 -18.58 -2.91
N ILE A 479 11.71 -19.03 -4.13
CA ILE A 479 11.31 -18.13 -5.23
C ILE A 479 10.09 -17.29 -4.81
N SER A 480 9.06 -17.92 -4.22
CA SER A 480 7.86 -17.23 -3.75
C SER A 480 8.13 -16.21 -2.64
N VAL A 481 9.20 -16.41 -1.87
CA VAL A 481 9.64 -15.54 -0.78
C VAL A 481 10.49 -14.40 -1.32
N ALA A 482 11.36 -14.65 -2.29
CA ALA A 482 12.15 -13.63 -2.99
C ALA A 482 11.25 -12.63 -3.75
N ILE A 483 10.23 -13.12 -4.49
CA ILE A 483 9.23 -12.25 -5.14
C ILE A 483 8.53 -11.35 -4.12
N ARG A 484 8.05 -11.92 -3.00
CA ARG A 484 7.41 -11.17 -1.90
C ARG A 484 8.35 -10.21 -1.18
N GLY A 485 9.65 -10.48 -1.19
CA GLY A 485 10.70 -9.61 -0.65
C GLY A 485 11.24 -8.56 -1.63
N LYS A 486 10.70 -8.48 -2.86
CA LYS A 486 11.25 -7.69 -3.98
C LYS A 486 12.72 -8.03 -4.33
N ALA A 487 13.19 -9.21 -3.95
CA ALA A 487 14.57 -9.68 -4.12
C ALA A 487 14.74 -10.54 -5.39
N TRP A 488 14.37 -10.00 -6.55
CA TRP A 488 14.33 -10.80 -7.80
C TRP A 488 15.71 -11.27 -8.26
N ASP A 489 16.76 -10.46 -8.08
CA ASP A 489 18.14 -10.85 -8.36
C ASP A 489 18.56 -12.08 -7.56
N VAL A 490 18.06 -12.20 -6.32
CA VAL A 490 18.28 -13.38 -5.48
C VAL A 490 17.49 -14.57 -5.99
N ALA A 491 16.26 -14.40 -6.46
CA ALA A 491 15.51 -15.48 -7.13
C ALA A 491 16.29 -16.01 -8.35
N ALA A 492 16.73 -15.09 -9.22
CA ALA A 492 17.49 -15.39 -10.44
C ALA A 492 18.89 -15.96 -10.21
N LEU A 493 19.46 -15.82 -9.01
CA LEU A 493 20.73 -16.48 -8.62
C LEU A 493 20.51 -17.81 -7.88
N SER A 494 19.41 -17.91 -7.12
CA SER A 494 19.06 -19.09 -6.31
C SER A 494 18.60 -20.31 -7.11
N CYS A 495 18.28 -20.10 -8.39
CA CYS A 495 17.82 -21.13 -9.32
C CYS A 495 18.87 -21.46 -10.40
N GLY A 496 20.14 -21.09 -10.14
CA GLY A 496 21.14 -20.85 -11.17
C GLY A 496 20.79 -19.61 -12.01
N ALA A 497 21.76 -19.05 -12.74
CA ALA A 497 21.57 -17.85 -13.58
C ALA A 497 20.34 -17.93 -14.51
N VAL A 498 19.88 -16.82 -15.10
CA VAL A 498 18.67 -16.76 -15.95
C VAL A 498 18.62 -17.86 -17.03
N ASP A 499 19.76 -18.18 -17.65
CA ASP A 499 19.90 -19.27 -18.64
C ASP A 499 19.79 -20.70 -18.07
N VAL A 500 19.84 -20.84 -16.74
CA VAL A 500 19.73 -22.08 -15.97
C VAL A 500 18.34 -22.19 -15.35
N VAL A 501 17.70 -21.09 -14.92
CA VAL A 501 16.31 -21.12 -14.44
C VAL A 501 15.39 -21.74 -15.51
N SER A 502 15.60 -21.41 -16.78
CA SER A 502 14.90 -22.02 -17.92
C SER A 502 15.15 -23.53 -18.04
N ARG A 503 16.40 -23.98 -17.86
CA ARG A 503 16.78 -25.41 -17.85
C ARG A 503 16.30 -26.14 -16.59
N MET A 504 16.20 -25.48 -15.45
CA MET A 504 15.74 -26.06 -14.19
C MET A 504 14.23 -26.29 -14.23
N LEU A 505 13.47 -25.34 -14.76
CA LEU A 505 12.02 -25.46 -15.00
C LEU A 505 11.65 -26.42 -16.16
N GLN A 506 12.63 -26.80 -16.99
CA GLN A 506 12.52 -27.92 -17.94
C GLN A 506 12.82 -29.27 -17.27
N ARG A 507 13.77 -29.32 -16.32
CA ARG A 507 14.19 -30.55 -15.61
C ARG A 507 13.32 -30.91 -14.40
N GLN A 508 12.66 -29.93 -13.77
CA GLN A 508 11.83 -30.09 -12.58
C GLN A 508 10.46 -29.42 -12.80
N PRO A 509 9.50 -30.11 -13.43
CA PRO A 509 8.15 -29.57 -13.70
C PRO A 509 7.39 -29.17 -12.43
N GLU A 510 7.70 -29.81 -11.30
CA GLU A 510 7.08 -29.59 -9.98
C GLU A 510 7.27 -28.17 -9.45
N LEU A 511 8.30 -27.44 -9.92
CA LEU A 511 8.54 -26.05 -9.55
C LEU A 511 7.59 -25.06 -10.26
N ARG A 512 6.85 -25.50 -11.28
CA ARG A 512 5.91 -24.67 -12.05
C ARG A 512 4.61 -24.46 -11.28
N HIS A 513 4.67 -23.72 -10.17
CA HIS A 513 3.47 -23.38 -9.42
C HIS A 513 2.72 -22.22 -10.10
N ASP A 514 1.46 -22.48 -10.49
CA ASP A 514 0.60 -21.49 -11.16
C ASP A 514 0.51 -20.12 -10.45
N ASN A 515 0.61 -20.12 -9.13
CA ASN A 515 0.46 -18.94 -8.28
C ASN A 515 1.66 -17.97 -8.34
N LEU A 516 2.78 -18.32 -8.98
CA LEU A 516 3.93 -17.42 -9.12
C LEU A 516 3.57 -16.16 -9.93
N LEU A 517 2.75 -16.31 -10.97
CA LEU A 517 2.27 -15.20 -11.79
C LEU A 517 1.34 -14.27 -10.98
N ASP A 518 0.44 -14.85 -10.18
CA ASP A 518 -0.43 -14.12 -9.25
C ASP A 518 0.35 -13.39 -8.13
N LEU A 519 1.54 -13.85 -7.76
CA LEU A 519 2.41 -13.18 -6.77
C LEU A 519 3.24 -12.04 -7.38
N ALA A 520 3.59 -12.10 -8.67
CA ALA A 520 4.37 -11.05 -9.32
C ALA A 520 3.57 -9.74 -9.49
N VAL A 521 2.28 -9.83 -9.82
CA VAL A 521 1.46 -8.65 -10.13
C VAL A 521 1.24 -7.69 -8.94
N PRO A 522 0.85 -8.13 -7.71
CA PRO A 522 0.72 -7.24 -6.57
C PRO A 522 2.04 -6.63 -6.08
N ASN A 523 3.17 -7.28 -6.39
CA ASN A 523 4.50 -6.76 -6.08
C ASN A 523 5.03 -5.79 -7.16
N HIS A 524 4.27 -5.59 -8.25
CA HIS A 524 4.59 -4.69 -9.35
C HIS A 524 5.97 -4.95 -10.00
N ASN A 525 6.42 -6.21 -10.00
CA ASN A 525 7.72 -6.58 -10.55
C ASN A 525 7.59 -7.00 -12.02
N THR A 526 7.89 -6.07 -12.94
CA THR A 526 7.79 -6.28 -14.39
C THR A 526 8.74 -7.34 -14.92
N ASP A 527 9.94 -7.44 -14.36
CA ASP A 527 11.00 -8.32 -14.88
C ASP A 527 10.71 -9.77 -14.49
N ALA A 528 10.23 -9.98 -13.26
CA ALA A 528 9.67 -11.25 -12.82
C ALA A 528 8.45 -11.65 -13.66
N LEU A 529 7.53 -10.72 -13.93
CA LEU A 529 6.33 -10.98 -14.72
C LEU A 529 6.69 -11.39 -16.16
N GLN A 530 7.55 -10.62 -16.83
CA GLN A 530 8.01 -10.88 -18.18
C GLN A 530 8.73 -12.23 -18.26
N TYR A 531 9.61 -12.53 -17.30
CA TYR A 531 10.31 -13.81 -17.23
C TYR A 531 9.33 -14.99 -17.09
N LEU A 532 8.42 -14.96 -16.09
CA LEU A 532 7.45 -16.03 -15.85
C LEU A 532 6.58 -16.31 -17.09
N LEU A 533 6.16 -15.26 -17.80
CA LEU A 533 5.40 -15.37 -19.04
C LEU A 533 6.21 -15.98 -20.18
N THR A 534 7.45 -15.52 -20.41
CA THR A 534 8.34 -16.11 -21.45
C THR A 534 8.66 -17.58 -21.19
N ALA A 535 8.72 -17.99 -19.92
CA ALA A 535 8.94 -19.38 -19.52
C ALA A 535 7.67 -20.25 -19.55
N GLY A 536 6.49 -19.68 -19.88
CA GLY A 536 5.21 -20.38 -19.93
C GLY A 536 4.71 -20.85 -18.56
N ILE A 537 5.00 -20.10 -17.49
CA ILE A 537 4.65 -20.46 -16.11
C ILE A 537 3.38 -19.73 -15.68
N GLY A 538 2.43 -20.49 -15.12
CA GLY A 538 1.14 -19.98 -14.67
C GLY A 538 0.10 -19.94 -15.76
N LYS A 539 -1.02 -19.27 -15.45
CA LYS A 539 -2.21 -19.23 -16.30
C LYS A 539 -2.48 -17.79 -16.73
N PRO A 540 -1.90 -17.31 -17.86
CA PRO A 540 -2.05 -15.94 -18.33
C PRO A 540 -3.51 -15.49 -18.39
N ARG A 541 -4.41 -16.30 -18.99
CA ARG A 541 -5.85 -15.99 -19.07
C ARG A 541 -6.50 -15.80 -17.70
N ALA A 542 -6.23 -16.68 -16.74
CA ALA A 542 -6.79 -16.60 -15.39
C ALA A 542 -6.20 -15.44 -14.56
N CYS A 543 -4.94 -15.09 -14.79
CA CYS A 543 -4.31 -13.90 -14.22
C CYS A 543 -4.94 -12.63 -14.80
N LEU A 544 -5.07 -12.56 -16.14
CA LEU A 544 -5.62 -11.41 -16.85
C LEU A 544 -7.05 -11.08 -16.40
N VAL A 545 -7.91 -12.08 -16.21
CA VAL A 545 -9.28 -11.90 -15.67
C VAL A 545 -9.30 -11.18 -14.32
N LYS A 546 -8.30 -11.39 -13.44
CA LYS A 546 -8.24 -10.73 -12.13
C LYS A 546 -7.80 -9.26 -12.21
N ILE A 547 -7.04 -8.89 -13.24
CA ILE A 547 -6.28 -7.63 -13.30
C ILE A 547 -6.74 -6.67 -14.41
N ALA A 548 -7.40 -7.17 -15.46
CA ALA A 548 -7.90 -6.37 -16.58
C ALA A 548 -8.89 -5.30 -16.10
N GLY A 549 -8.81 -4.13 -16.73
CA GLY A 549 -9.60 -2.95 -16.34
C GLY A 549 -9.09 -2.22 -15.10
N ARG A 550 -8.26 -2.84 -14.24
CA ARG A 550 -7.69 -2.15 -13.06
C ARG A 550 -6.58 -1.19 -13.45
N ARG A 551 -6.58 0.00 -12.85
CA ARG A 551 -5.70 1.11 -13.22
C ARG A 551 -4.25 0.88 -12.77
N ARG A 552 -4.09 0.35 -11.55
CA ARG A 552 -2.79 0.03 -10.93
C ARG A 552 -2.03 -1.14 -11.57
N HIS A 553 -2.69 -1.91 -12.44
CA HIS A 553 -2.16 -3.12 -13.09
C HIS A 553 -2.15 -2.99 -14.62
N TRP A 554 -2.13 -1.77 -15.16
CA TRP A 554 -2.20 -1.51 -16.59
C TRP A 554 -1.01 -2.08 -17.36
N THR A 555 0.20 -1.84 -16.88
CA THR A 555 1.44 -2.38 -17.47
C THR A 555 1.47 -3.89 -17.36
N ALA A 556 1.11 -4.45 -16.20
CA ALA A 556 1.01 -5.90 -16.03
C ALA A 556 -0.01 -6.53 -17.00
N SER A 557 -1.17 -5.91 -17.19
CA SER A 557 -2.20 -6.38 -18.12
C SER A 557 -1.72 -6.37 -19.58
N LYS A 558 -0.97 -5.34 -19.98
CA LYS A 558 -0.33 -5.26 -21.31
C LYS A 558 0.73 -6.33 -21.52
N LEU A 559 1.54 -6.64 -20.50
CA LEU A 559 2.57 -7.68 -20.57
C LEU A 559 1.94 -9.08 -20.63
N VAL A 560 0.84 -9.33 -19.91
CA VAL A 560 0.16 -10.64 -19.89
C VAL A 560 -0.66 -10.89 -21.16
N LEU A 561 -1.29 -9.87 -21.76
CA LEU A 561 -2.25 -10.03 -22.87
C LEU A 561 -1.74 -10.86 -24.07
N PRO A 562 -0.52 -10.68 -24.60
CA PRO A 562 -0.01 -11.48 -25.72
C PRO A 562 0.05 -12.98 -25.42
N TYR A 563 0.35 -13.35 -24.17
CA TYR A 563 0.45 -14.74 -23.70
C TYR A 563 -0.91 -15.39 -23.43
N CYS A 564 -2.01 -14.64 -23.58
CA CYS A 564 -3.38 -15.16 -23.52
C CYS A 564 -3.92 -15.61 -24.89
N MET A 565 -3.21 -15.32 -25.99
CA MET A 565 -3.68 -15.53 -27.37
C MET A 565 -3.08 -16.80 -27.98
N ASP A 566 -3.94 -17.64 -28.55
CA ASP A 566 -3.54 -18.76 -29.40
C ASP A 566 -3.27 -18.28 -30.84
N ALA A 567 -2.13 -18.67 -31.41
CA ALA A 567 -1.75 -18.30 -32.78
C ALA A 567 -2.56 -19.03 -33.87
N SER A 568 -3.25 -20.11 -33.51
CA SER A 568 -4.06 -20.96 -34.39
C SER A 568 -5.57 -20.79 -34.14
N ASN A 569 -6.01 -20.75 -32.89
CA ASN A 569 -7.43 -20.68 -32.54
C ASN A 569 -7.91 -19.23 -32.34
N HIS A 570 -8.19 -18.55 -33.46
CA HIS A 570 -8.61 -17.16 -33.44
C HIS A 570 -10.01 -16.93 -32.89
N LEU A 571 -10.92 -17.90 -33.03
CA LEU A 571 -12.28 -17.79 -32.52
C LEU A 571 -12.33 -17.89 -30.99
N ASP A 572 -11.58 -18.83 -30.40
CA ASP A 572 -11.45 -18.94 -28.94
C ASP A 572 -10.80 -17.69 -28.32
N ASN A 573 -9.84 -17.06 -29.02
CA ASN A 573 -9.32 -15.75 -28.58
C ASN A 573 -10.40 -14.67 -28.59
N VAL A 574 -11.26 -14.61 -29.61
CA VAL A 574 -12.39 -13.65 -29.67
C VAL A 574 -13.37 -13.91 -28.53
N LEU A 575 -13.74 -15.17 -28.28
CA LEU A 575 -14.59 -15.57 -27.16
C LEU A 575 -14.00 -15.17 -25.81
N PHE A 576 -12.71 -15.43 -25.58
CA PHE A 576 -12.00 -15.03 -24.36
C PHE A 576 -11.95 -13.51 -24.19
N LEU A 577 -11.68 -12.76 -25.25
CA LEU A 577 -11.60 -11.29 -25.22
C LEU A 577 -12.96 -10.64 -24.98
N LEU A 578 -14.03 -11.14 -25.60
CA LEU A 578 -15.40 -10.67 -25.36
C LEU A 578 -15.87 -11.03 -23.95
N LYS A 579 -15.56 -12.22 -23.45
CA LYS A 579 -15.82 -12.59 -22.05
C LYS A 579 -15.09 -11.66 -21.07
N LEU A 580 -13.83 -11.34 -21.34
CA LEU A 580 -13.06 -10.38 -20.52
C LEU A 580 -13.69 -8.98 -20.53
N TYR A 581 -14.25 -8.55 -21.65
CA TYR A 581 -15.01 -7.29 -21.77
C TYR A 581 -16.33 -7.33 -21.01
N GLU A 582 -17.07 -8.44 -21.09
CA GLU A 582 -18.36 -8.64 -20.41
C GLU A 582 -18.22 -8.62 -18.88
N GLU A 583 -17.26 -9.40 -18.34
CA GLU A 583 -17.00 -9.59 -16.91
C GLU A 583 -16.25 -8.40 -16.25
N SER A 584 -15.77 -7.42 -17.02
CA SER A 584 -14.96 -6.31 -16.48
C SER A 584 -15.79 -5.18 -15.86
N ALA A 585 -15.39 -4.75 -14.67
CA ALA A 585 -15.94 -3.58 -13.98
C ALA A 585 -15.62 -2.23 -14.68
N ASP A 586 -14.57 -2.16 -15.52
CA ASP A 586 -14.23 -0.97 -16.33
C ASP A 586 -14.17 -1.38 -17.81
N ARG A 587 -15.35 -1.58 -18.40
CA ARG A 587 -15.52 -2.02 -19.79
C ARG A 587 -14.75 -1.15 -20.79
N ALA A 588 -14.74 0.18 -20.57
CA ALA A 588 -14.04 1.12 -21.45
C ALA A 588 -12.51 0.92 -21.41
N ARG A 589 -11.91 0.72 -20.23
CA ARG A 589 -10.47 0.46 -20.09
C ARG A 589 -10.07 -0.94 -20.56
N THR A 590 -10.92 -1.94 -20.32
CA THR A 590 -10.72 -3.28 -20.87
C THR A 590 -10.81 -3.26 -22.39
N LEU A 591 -11.71 -2.47 -22.98
CA LEU A 591 -11.75 -2.23 -24.42
C LEU A 591 -10.48 -1.53 -24.94
N GLU A 592 -9.96 -0.50 -24.25
CA GLU A 592 -8.68 0.16 -24.60
C GLU A 592 -7.50 -0.84 -24.61
N LEU A 593 -7.53 -1.85 -23.72
CA LEU A 593 -6.54 -2.94 -23.67
C LEU A 593 -6.71 -3.95 -24.81
N ILE A 594 -7.93 -4.44 -25.05
CA ILE A 594 -8.16 -5.58 -25.95
C ILE A 594 -8.41 -5.21 -27.41
N LYS A 595 -8.85 -3.99 -27.72
CA LYS A 595 -9.29 -3.59 -29.08
C LYS A 595 -8.29 -3.96 -30.19
N PRO A 596 -6.97 -3.81 -30.04
CA PRO A 596 -6.01 -4.23 -31.07
C PRO A 596 -5.99 -5.75 -31.29
N ALA A 597 -6.04 -6.55 -30.22
CA ALA A 597 -6.05 -8.01 -30.28
C ALA A 597 -7.39 -8.53 -30.82
N LEU A 598 -8.51 -7.96 -30.37
CA LEU A 598 -9.86 -8.28 -30.84
C LEU A 598 -10.00 -7.99 -32.34
N ALA A 599 -9.55 -6.81 -32.81
CA ALA A 599 -9.57 -6.45 -34.23
C ALA A 599 -8.68 -7.37 -35.09
N CYS A 600 -7.57 -7.89 -34.54
CA CYS A 600 -6.72 -8.84 -35.24
C CYS A 600 -7.40 -10.22 -35.33
N HIS A 601 -7.84 -10.78 -34.21
CA HIS A 601 -8.38 -12.14 -34.17
C HIS A 601 -9.78 -12.24 -34.80
N ALA A 602 -10.67 -11.26 -34.62
CA ALA A 602 -11.99 -11.28 -35.23
C ALA A 602 -11.93 -11.23 -36.76
N ARG A 603 -11.06 -10.39 -37.35
CA ARG A 603 -10.87 -10.34 -38.82
C ARG A 603 -10.26 -11.61 -39.42
N LYS A 604 -9.53 -12.40 -38.62
CA LYS A 604 -9.03 -13.72 -39.06
C LYS A 604 -10.07 -14.82 -38.84
N ALA A 605 -10.79 -14.80 -37.72
CA ALA A 605 -11.86 -15.75 -37.43
C ALA A 605 -13.04 -15.61 -38.42
N SER A 606 -13.33 -14.40 -38.93
CA SER A 606 -14.30 -14.16 -40.00
C SER A 606 -13.89 -14.68 -41.38
N GLN A 607 -12.68 -15.24 -41.53
CA GLN A 607 -12.26 -15.97 -42.74
C GLN A 607 -12.55 -17.48 -42.62
N THR A 608 -12.82 -17.97 -41.41
CA THR A 608 -13.03 -19.39 -41.08
C THR A 608 -14.45 -19.70 -40.60
N VAL A 609 -15.19 -18.68 -40.14
CA VAL A 609 -16.58 -18.77 -39.68
C VAL A 609 -17.43 -17.93 -40.62
N GLU A 610 -18.43 -18.56 -41.23
CA GLU A 610 -19.40 -17.84 -42.06
C GLU A 610 -20.38 -17.06 -41.18
N PHE A 611 -20.67 -15.82 -41.57
CA PHE A 611 -21.74 -15.03 -40.97
C PHE A 611 -23.10 -15.49 -41.50
N ALA A 612 -24.15 -15.32 -40.70
CA ALA A 612 -25.52 -15.37 -41.23
C ALA A 612 -25.68 -14.34 -42.36
N SER A 613 -26.29 -14.74 -43.47
CA SER A 613 -26.35 -13.95 -44.72
C SER A 613 -27.02 -12.58 -44.55
N SER A 614 -27.94 -12.44 -43.59
CA SER A 614 -28.61 -11.19 -43.21
C SER A 614 -27.73 -10.20 -42.45
N VAL A 615 -26.63 -10.66 -41.83
CA VAL A 615 -25.78 -9.89 -40.91
C VAL A 615 -24.37 -9.64 -41.50
N ALA A 616 -23.93 -10.50 -42.43
CA ALA A 616 -22.58 -10.56 -42.99
C ALA A 616 -22.03 -9.21 -43.48
N ALA A 617 -22.82 -8.43 -44.22
CA ALA A 617 -22.37 -7.16 -44.79
C ALA A 617 -22.10 -6.08 -43.72
N ARG A 618 -23.01 -5.94 -42.74
CA ARG A 618 -22.86 -4.98 -41.64
C ARG A 618 -21.72 -5.39 -40.70
N ALA A 619 -21.69 -6.66 -40.29
CA ALA A 619 -20.63 -7.19 -39.42
C ALA A 619 -19.22 -7.04 -40.03
N THR A 620 -19.05 -7.36 -41.32
CA THR A 620 -17.76 -7.21 -42.01
C THR A 620 -17.32 -5.75 -42.08
N THR A 621 -18.25 -4.81 -42.29
CA THR A 621 -17.97 -3.36 -42.28
C THR A 621 -17.56 -2.87 -40.88
N LEU A 622 -18.23 -3.35 -39.84
CA LEU A 622 -17.92 -3.01 -38.44
C LEU A 622 -16.55 -3.56 -37.98
N LEU A 623 -16.15 -4.74 -38.44
CA LEU A 623 -14.80 -5.30 -38.20
C LEU A 623 -13.66 -4.52 -38.90
N GLN A 624 -13.97 -3.72 -39.92
CA GLN A 624 -13.00 -2.87 -40.64
C GLN A 624 -12.98 -1.42 -40.15
N THR A 625 -13.94 -1.03 -39.31
CA THR A 625 -14.12 0.33 -38.78
C THR A 625 -14.01 0.34 -37.25
N ASP A 626 -14.51 1.37 -36.56
CA ASP A 626 -14.41 1.45 -35.10
C ASP A 626 -15.34 0.48 -34.34
N GLY A 627 -16.34 -0.10 -35.00
CA GLY A 627 -17.35 -1.03 -34.45
C GLY A 627 -16.86 -2.47 -34.22
N VAL A 628 -15.57 -2.65 -33.92
CA VAL A 628 -14.92 -3.97 -33.81
C VAL A 628 -15.62 -4.91 -32.82
N VAL A 629 -16.16 -4.37 -31.73
CA VAL A 629 -16.87 -5.16 -30.70
C VAL A 629 -18.16 -5.74 -31.27
N ASP A 630 -18.98 -4.92 -31.91
CA ASP A 630 -20.26 -5.33 -32.51
C ASP A 630 -20.05 -6.34 -33.65
N GLY A 631 -19.05 -6.10 -34.51
CA GLY A 631 -18.65 -7.06 -35.56
C GLY A 631 -18.14 -8.40 -34.99
N ALA A 632 -17.45 -8.38 -33.85
CA ALA A 632 -16.98 -9.59 -33.17
C ALA A 632 -18.12 -10.32 -32.41
N LEU A 633 -19.07 -9.58 -31.83
CA LEU A 633 -20.28 -10.14 -31.24
C LEU A 633 -21.14 -10.83 -32.31
N ALA A 634 -21.38 -10.20 -33.45
CA ALA A 634 -22.11 -10.81 -34.56
C ALA A 634 -21.42 -12.07 -35.12
N LEU A 635 -20.09 -12.11 -35.14
CA LEU A 635 -19.31 -13.30 -35.50
C LEU A 635 -19.55 -14.45 -34.52
N VAL A 636 -19.49 -14.16 -33.21
CA VAL A 636 -19.74 -15.16 -32.15
C VAL A 636 -21.19 -15.63 -32.14
N ILE A 637 -22.16 -14.73 -32.30
CA ILE A 637 -23.59 -15.09 -32.36
C ILE A 637 -23.87 -15.97 -33.58
N SER A 638 -23.35 -15.61 -34.77
CA SER A 638 -23.48 -16.44 -35.97
C SER A 638 -22.89 -17.83 -35.78
N HIS A 639 -21.73 -17.94 -35.13
CA HIS A 639 -21.12 -19.23 -34.81
C HIS A 639 -21.98 -20.07 -33.85
N LEU A 640 -22.41 -19.47 -32.73
CA LEU A 640 -23.22 -20.16 -31.73
C LEU A 640 -24.54 -20.69 -32.31
N CYS A 641 -25.24 -19.89 -33.13
CA CYS A 641 -26.42 -20.34 -33.88
C CYS A 641 -26.12 -21.54 -34.81
N ALA A 642 -24.97 -21.54 -35.47
CA ALA A 642 -24.62 -22.56 -36.47
C ALA A 642 -24.10 -23.89 -35.88
N THR A 643 -23.49 -23.88 -34.68
CA THR A 643 -22.75 -25.05 -34.17
C THR A 643 -23.25 -25.67 -32.88
N ASP A 644 -23.98 -24.95 -32.05
CA ASP A 644 -24.26 -25.37 -30.67
C ASP A 644 -25.78 -25.51 -30.45
N THR A 645 -26.25 -26.76 -30.40
CA THR A 645 -27.68 -27.11 -30.31
C THR A 645 -28.29 -26.87 -28.93
N ASP A 646 -27.46 -26.63 -27.90
CA ASP A 646 -27.87 -26.49 -26.50
C ASP A 646 -27.69 -25.05 -25.97
N VAL A 647 -27.37 -24.07 -26.83
CA VAL A 647 -27.24 -22.67 -26.39
C VAL A 647 -28.57 -22.17 -25.84
N THR A 648 -28.58 -21.79 -24.56
CA THR A 648 -29.76 -21.18 -23.94
C THR A 648 -30.08 -19.85 -24.64
N THR A 649 -31.33 -19.67 -25.05
CA THR A 649 -31.81 -18.46 -25.74
C THR A 649 -31.55 -17.19 -24.94
N ALA A 650 -31.54 -17.28 -23.60
CA ALA A 650 -31.13 -16.22 -22.69
C ALA A 650 -29.68 -15.74 -22.90
N ARG A 651 -28.73 -16.65 -23.22
CA ARG A 651 -27.33 -16.31 -23.49
C ARG A 651 -27.16 -15.61 -24.84
N LEU A 652 -27.92 -16.02 -25.87
CA LEU A 652 -27.93 -15.33 -27.16
C LEU A 652 -28.52 -13.92 -27.02
N THR A 653 -29.66 -13.78 -26.33
CA THR A 653 -30.28 -12.48 -26.05
C THR A 653 -29.30 -11.54 -25.34
N SER A 654 -28.62 -12.03 -24.28
CA SER A 654 -27.62 -11.24 -23.56
C SER A 654 -26.41 -10.81 -24.39
N LEU A 655 -26.08 -11.52 -25.48
CA LEU A 655 -25.01 -11.13 -26.41
C LEU A 655 -25.50 -10.13 -27.48
N VAL A 656 -26.78 -10.21 -27.89
CA VAL A 656 -27.41 -9.23 -28.78
C VAL A 656 -27.65 -7.89 -28.06
N ASP A 657 -28.02 -7.93 -26.78
CA ASP A 657 -28.17 -6.73 -25.93
C ASP A 657 -26.85 -5.97 -25.69
N LEU A 658 -25.69 -6.62 -25.95
CA LEU A 658 -24.36 -6.01 -25.88
C LEU A 658 -23.95 -5.29 -27.17
N VAL A 659 -24.67 -5.48 -28.27
CA VAL A 659 -24.41 -4.81 -29.57
C VAL A 659 -24.92 -3.38 -29.51
N VAL A 660 -24.08 -2.41 -29.90
CA VAL A 660 -24.42 -0.98 -29.87
C VAL A 660 -24.93 -0.48 -31.23
N ASP A 661 -24.53 -1.11 -32.33
CA ASP A 661 -25.00 -0.77 -33.68
C ASP A 661 -26.47 -1.18 -33.90
N ASP A 662 -27.39 -0.18 -33.90
CA ASP A 662 -28.84 -0.37 -34.04
C ASP A 662 -29.23 -1.23 -35.25
N GLU A 663 -28.53 -1.07 -36.38
CA GLU A 663 -28.78 -1.82 -37.61
C GLU A 663 -28.40 -3.30 -37.45
N LEU A 664 -27.21 -3.58 -36.92
CA LEU A 664 -26.74 -4.93 -36.62
C LEU A 664 -27.61 -5.63 -35.56
N GLN A 665 -27.98 -4.92 -34.48
CA GLN A 665 -28.84 -5.45 -33.42
C GLN A 665 -30.22 -5.83 -33.97
N THR A 666 -30.82 -4.97 -34.80
CA THR A 666 -32.09 -5.26 -35.48
C THR A 666 -31.98 -6.46 -36.44
N GLN A 667 -30.85 -6.64 -37.13
CA GLN A 667 -30.60 -7.80 -37.99
C GLN A 667 -30.45 -9.10 -37.19
N LEU A 668 -29.75 -9.06 -36.05
CA LEU A 668 -29.54 -10.20 -35.15
C LEU A 668 -30.85 -10.68 -34.51
N HIS A 669 -31.72 -9.78 -34.04
CA HIS A 669 -33.05 -10.15 -33.51
C HIS A 669 -33.98 -10.82 -34.53
N ARG A 670 -33.69 -10.71 -35.83
CA ARG A 670 -34.45 -11.35 -36.93
C ARG A 670 -33.92 -12.74 -37.31
N LEU A 671 -32.84 -13.22 -36.70
CA LEU A 671 -32.35 -14.58 -36.94
C LEU A 671 -33.37 -15.62 -36.43
N PRO A 672 -33.62 -16.71 -37.16
CA PRO A 672 -34.69 -17.66 -36.84
C PRO A 672 -34.51 -18.35 -35.48
N GLU A 673 -33.27 -18.57 -34.99
CA GLU A 673 -33.06 -19.13 -33.65
C GLU A 673 -33.40 -18.14 -32.52
N ILE A 674 -33.41 -16.84 -32.81
CA ILE A 674 -33.65 -15.76 -31.84
C ILE A 674 -35.10 -15.24 -31.93
N ALA A 675 -35.69 -15.26 -33.14
CA ALA A 675 -37.04 -14.77 -33.42
C ALA A 675 -38.16 -15.55 -32.70
N VAL A 676 -37.91 -16.79 -32.28
CA VAL A 676 -38.86 -17.60 -31.47
C VAL A 676 -39.23 -16.88 -30.17
N LEU A 677 -38.30 -16.16 -29.54
CA LEU A 677 -38.59 -15.40 -28.31
C LEU A 677 -39.51 -14.20 -28.55
N VAL A 678 -39.40 -13.51 -29.69
CA VAL A 678 -40.24 -12.33 -29.99
C VAL A 678 -41.70 -12.75 -30.19
N PHE A 679 -41.94 -13.91 -30.82
CA PHE A 679 -43.29 -14.44 -31.01
C PHE A 679 -43.91 -15.02 -29.72
N GLU A 680 -43.13 -15.73 -28.88
CA GLU A 680 -43.63 -16.27 -27.62
C GLU A 680 -43.99 -15.17 -26.60
N PHE A 681 -43.15 -14.14 -26.44
CA PHE A 681 -43.38 -13.07 -25.46
C PHE A 681 -44.52 -12.10 -25.83
N GLN A 682 -44.85 -11.93 -27.13
CA GLN A 682 -45.96 -11.06 -27.53
C GLN A 682 -47.34 -11.72 -27.47
N PHE A 683 -47.43 -13.06 -27.58
CA PHE A 683 -48.73 -13.74 -27.78
C PHE A 683 -49.11 -14.82 -26.77
N GLY A 684 -48.19 -15.33 -25.95
CA GLY A 684 -48.53 -16.15 -24.77
C GLY A 684 -49.43 -17.36 -25.05
N VAL A 685 -49.04 -18.24 -25.98
CA VAL A 685 -49.80 -19.46 -26.32
C VAL A 685 -49.04 -20.71 -25.88
N CYS A 686 -49.74 -21.59 -25.18
CA CYS A 686 -49.22 -22.86 -24.67
C CYS A 686 -49.50 -23.99 -25.66
N GLY A 687 -48.49 -24.81 -26.01
CA GLY A 687 -48.70 -26.15 -26.60
C GLY A 687 -48.13 -26.40 -28.01
N ASP A 688 -46.95 -27.02 -28.04
CA ASP A 688 -46.51 -28.07 -28.97
C ASP A 688 -46.73 -27.92 -30.50
N VAL A 689 -46.10 -26.89 -31.09
CA VAL A 689 -46.04 -26.66 -32.55
C VAL A 689 -45.39 -27.83 -33.34
N ARG A 690 -44.59 -28.69 -32.68
CA ARG A 690 -43.90 -29.82 -33.34
C ARG A 690 -44.85 -30.95 -33.78
N GLN A 691 -46.07 -31.02 -33.23
CA GLN A 691 -47.07 -31.99 -33.64
C GLN A 691 -47.90 -31.51 -34.84
N ALA A 692 -48.18 -30.21 -34.94
CA ALA A 692 -48.95 -29.62 -36.03
C ALA A 692 -48.23 -29.72 -37.39
N LEU A 693 -46.93 -29.43 -37.44
CA LEU A 693 -46.15 -29.45 -38.68
C LEU A 693 -46.03 -30.87 -39.29
N ARG A 694 -46.01 -31.93 -38.47
CA ARG A 694 -45.99 -33.32 -38.98
C ARG A 694 -47.31 -33.77 -39.59
N ALA A 695 -48.42 -33.05 -39.35
CA ALA A 695 -49.71 -33.35 -39.95
C ALA A 695 -49.91 -32.67 -41.33
N CYS A 696 -49.09 -31.67 -41.67
CA CYS A 696 -49.23 -30.91 -42.92
C CYS A 696 -48.52 -31.55 -44.12
N ASP A 697 -47.42 -32.29 -43.91
CA ASP A 697 -46.64 -32.91 -45.00
C ASP A 697 -47.24 -34.24 -45.53
N ALA A 698 -48.39 -34.68 -45.02
CA ALA A 698 -48.98 -35.99 -45.33
C ALA A 698 -50.23 -35.94 -46.25
N LEU A 699 -50.64 -34.77 -46.74
CA LEU A 699 -51.89 -34.59 -47.52
C LEU A 699 -51.71 -33.71 -48.78
N VAL A 700 -50.74 -34.06 -49.62
CA VAL A 700 -50.73 -33.67 -51.04
C VAL A 700 -50.59 -34.91 -51.91
N GLU A 701 -51.65 -35.73 -51.97
CA GLU A 701 -51.89 -36.59 -53.13
C GLU A 701 -53.37 -37.00 -53.24
N TYR A 702 -53.81 -37.08 -54.49
CA TYR A 702 -55.05 -37.65 -55.01
C TYR A 702 -56.41 -36.93 -54.92
N ASP A 703 -57.00 -36.87 -56.11
CA ASP A 703 -58.29 -36.30 -56.52
C ASP A 703 -59.44 -37.34 -56.37
N ARG A 704 -60.68 -36.81 -56.44
CA ARG A 704 -61.96 -37.47 -56.83
C ARG A 704 -63.04 -37.78 -55.78
N SER A 705 -64.24 -37.43 -56.23
CA SER A 705 -65.57 -37.99 -55.93
C SER A 705 -66.19 -37.77 -54.55
N SER A 706 -67.28 -37.01 -54.56
CA SER A 706 -68.62 -37.42 -54.11
C SER A 706 -68.71 -38.62 -53.16
N TYR A 707 -69.23 -38.44 -51.95
CA TYR A 707 -70.58 -38.90 -51.56
C TYR A 707 -70.96 -38.43 -50.14
N VAL A 708 -72.26 -38.43 -49.86
CA VAL A 708 -72.88 -38.05 -48.59
C VAL A 708 -73.07 -39.28 -47.68
N SER A 709 -72.62 -39.23 -46.42
CA SER A 709 -73.31 -39.90 -45.29
C SER A 709 -72.79 -39.54 -43.88
N PHE A 710 -73.71 -39.04 -43.06
CA PHE A 710 -73.76 -39.11 -41.58
C PHE A 710 -74.04 -40.57 -41.10
N PRO A 711 -74.22 -40.91 -39.80
CA PRO A 711 -73.89 -40.23 -38.52
C PRO A 711 -73.32 -41.15 -37.37
N THR A 712 -73.11 -40.57 -36.17
CA THR A 712 -73.36 -41.18 -34.82
C THR A 712 -72.44 -42.33 -34.30
N VAL A 713 -72.33 -42.67 -32.99
CA VAL A 713 -73.30 -42.56 -31.86
C VAL A 713 -72.64 -42.61 -30.44
N ILE A 714 -73.22 -41.91 -29.43
CA ILE A 714 -73.23 -42.14 -27.94
C ILE A 714 -71.88 -42.12 -27.15
N ALA A 715 -71.57 -41.30 -26.11
CA ALA A 715 -72.25 -40.75 -24.89
C ALA A 715 -72.25 -41.73 -23.66
N PRO A 716 -72.64 -41.38 -22.39
CA PRO A 716 -72.95 -40.09 -21.70
C PRO A 716 -72.44 -39.92 -20.22
N HIS A 717 -72.88 -38.85 -19.51
CA HIS A 717 -73.01 -38.62 -18.03
C HIS A 717 -71.75 -38.36 -17.16
N ALA A 718 -71.77 -37.61 -16.03
CA ALA A 718 -72.72 -36.68 -15.35
C ALA A 718 -71.89 -35.80 -14.35
N ALA A 719 -71.99 -34.47 -14.25
CA ALA A 719 -73.06 -33.57 -13.77
C ALA A 719 -73.22 -33.47 -12.22
N TRP A 720 -73.01 -32.27 -11.63
CA TRP A 720 -74.01 -31.52 -10.82
C TRP A 720 -73.49 -30.15 -10.30
N GLU A 721 -74.41 -29.23 -10.01
CA GLU A 721 -74.18 -27.82 -9.65
C GLU A 721 -74.50 -27.51 -8.17
N GLY A 722 -74.08 -26.34 -7.67
CA GLY A 722 -75.02 -25.44 -6.98
C GLY A 722 -75.00 -25.26 -5.44
N SER A 723 -74.77 -24.00 -5.04
CA SER A 723 -75.59 -23.23 -4.08
C SER A 723 -75.28 -23.14 -2.54
N THR A 724 -74.94 -21.91 -2.13
CA THR A 724 -75.51 -21.08 -1.02
C THR A 724 -75.37 -21.38 0.50
N ARG A 725 -75.03 -20.28 1.22
CA ARG A 725 -75.52 -19.78 2.55
C ARG A 725 -74.96 -20.30 3.90
N SER A 726 -74.05 -19.49 4.47
CA SER A 726 -74.14 -18.73 5.76
C SER A 726 -74.60 -19.35 7.11
N PHE A 727 -74.05 -18.76 8.20
CA PHE A 727 -74.20 -18.99 9.67
C PHE A 727 -73.10 -19.90 10.28
N GLY A 728 -72.47 -19.62 11.44
CA GLY A 728 -72.43 -18.41 12.28
C GLY A 728 -71.85 -18.65 13.70
N ALA A 729 -71.30 -17.61 14.36
CA ALA A 729 -71.05 -17.50 15.82
C ALA A 729 -69.74 -18.17 16.42
N PRO A 730 -69.31 -17.87 17.68
CA PRO A 730 -67.99 -17.23 17.93
C PRO A 730 -67.20 -17.63 19.22
N GLY A 731 -66.11 -16.89 19.56
CA GLY A 731 -65.52 -16.76 20.92
C GLY A 731 -64.04 -17.19 21.06
N TYR A 732 -63.04 -16.30 21.22
CA TYR A 732 -62.61 -15.48 22.37
C TYR A 732 -61.98 -16.22 23.57
N TRP A 733 -60.67 -15.99 23.83
CA TRP A 733 -59.91 -15.86 25.12
C TRP A 733 -58.44 -15.50 24.74
N LEU A 734 -57.58 -14.79 25.48
CA LEU A 734 -57.67 -13.54 26.28
C LEU A 734 -56.21 -12.99 26.50
N CYS A 735 -56.01 -11.75 26.95
CA CYS A 735 -54.70 -11.04 27.05
C CYS A 735 -53.72 -11.63 28.10
N ASN A 736 -52.39 -11.37 28.08
CA ASN A 736 -51.78 -10.14 28.65
C ASN A 736 -50.22 -10.06 28.58
N CYS A 737 -49.70 -8.81 28.54
CA CYS A 737 -48.45 -8.28 29.15
C CYS A 737 -47.05 -8.89 28.81
N GLN A 738 -45.90 -8.17 28.89
CA GLN A 738 -45.61 -6.72 28.97
C GLN A 738 -44.16 -6.43 28.48
N ARG A 739 -43.89 -5.14 28.17
CA ARG A 739 -42.68 -4.55 27.55
C ARG A 739 -41.34 -4.73 28.30
N GLY A 740 -40.26 -4.71 27.52
CA GLY A 740 -38.89 -4.35 27.95
C GLY A 740 -37.99 -3.91 26.78
N ALA A 741 -37.79 -2.60 26.63
CA ALA A 741 -36.98 -1.87 25.63
C ALA A 741 -35.51 -2.38 25.48
N ARG A 742 -34.78 -2.20 24.37
CA ARG A 742 -34.41 -0.97 23.60
C ARG A 742 -33.90 -1.38 22.19
N HIS A 743 -33.77 -0.56 21.12
CA HIS A 743 -34.08 0.85 20.82
C HIS A 743 -34.36 1.02 19.29
N VAL A 744 -34.76 2.22 18.85
CA VAL A 744 -35.16 2.61 17.46
C VAL A 744 -34.53 4.02 17.17
N PRO A 745 -34.18 4.41 15.91
CA PRO A 745 -35.15 5.10 15.03
C PRO A 745 -35.18 4.71 13.53
N ILE A 746 -36.29 5.12 12.93
CA ILE A 746 -36.80 4.90 11.57
C ILE A 746 -37.09 6.28 10.96
N TYR A 747 -36.81 6.45 9.66
CA TYR A 747 -37.40 7.42 8.70
C TYR A 747 -37.43 8.95 8.97
N GLU A 748 -36.87 9.71 8.03
CA GLU A 748 -37.51 10.76 7.19
C GLU A 748 -36.49 11.18 6.10
N GLY A 749 -36.81 11.64 4.88
CA GLY A 749 -38.10 11.86 4.24
C GLY A 749 -37.93 12.11 2.72
N PHE A 750 -39.04 12.20 1.99
CA PHE A 750 -39.08 12.36 0.52
C PHE A 750 -38.62 13.75 0.02
N ALA A 751 -38.35 13.81 -1.29
CA ALA A 751 -38.27 15.00 -2.16
C ALA A 751 -37.02 15.90 -2.14
N ARG A 752 -36.25 15.85 -3.25
CA ARG A 752 -36.13 16.96 -4.24
C ARG A 752 -35.32 16.59 -5.49
N LEU A 753 -35.76 17.13 -6.63
CA LEU A 753 -35.06 17.24 -7.92
C LEU A 753 -34.77 15.96 -8.74
N ALA A 754 -35.86 15.27 -9.11
CA ALA A 754 -36.14 15.21 -10.55
C ALA A 754 -36.80 16.54 -10.97
N LYS A 755 -36.05 17.46 -11.61
CA LYS A 755 -36.61 18.68 -12.24
C LYS A 755 -35.61 19.31 -13.23
N ARG A 756 -36.08 19.64 -14.44
CA ARG A 756 -35.34 20.06 -15.68
C ARG A 756 -34.75 18.86 -16.45
N LEU A 757 -34.97 18.66 -17.75
CA LEU A 757 -35.70 19.38 -18.84
C LEU A 757 -36.08 18.32 -19.94
N VAL A 758 -36.97 18.51 -20.92
CA VAL A 758 -38.27 19.23 -21.03
C VAL A 758 -38.89 18.98 -22.43
N LEU A 759 -40.24 18.92 -22.51
CA LEU A 759 -41.16 19.15 -23.64
C LEU A 759 -40.66 19.09 -25.11
N HIS A 760 -41.35 18.31 -25.96
CA HIS A 760 -42.48 18.86 -26.76
C HIS A 760 -43.46 17.81 -27.34
N SER A 761 -44.71 18.26 -27.51
CA SER A 761 -45.93 17.65 -28.08
C SER A 761 -45.78 16.91 -29.43
N LEU A 762 -46.62 15.93 -29.78
CA LEU A 762 -48.05 16.11 -30.16
C LEU A 762 -48.95 14.88 -29.88
N ALA A 763 -50.26 15.10 -29.94
CA ALA A 763 -51.31 14.24 -29.38
C ALA A 763 -51.96 13.25 -30.36
N THR A 764 -52.44 12.11 -29.83
CA THR A 764 -53.80 11.57 -30.06
C THR A 764 -54.15 10.57 -28.94
N GLU A 765 -55.44 10.31 -28.74
CA GLU A 765 -56.01 9.58 -27.59
C GLU A 765 -55.87 8.04 -27.71
N GLY A 766 -55.76 7.31 -26.59
CA GLY A 766 -55.92 5.85 -26.56
C GLY A 766 -55.13 5.08 -25.49
N ALA A 767 -55.81 4.67 -24.40
CA ALA A 767 -55.52 3.58 -23.46
C ALA A 767 -54.05 3.23 -23.06
N MET A 768 -53.72 3.41 -21.78
CA MET A 768 -52.64 2.67 -21.10
C MET A 768 -53.04 1.20 -20.85
N VAL A 769 -52.11 0.27 -21.09
CA VAL A 769 -52.01 -0.99 -20.33
C VAL A 769 -50.53 -1.23 -20.02
N VAL A 770 -50.19 -1.40 -18.74
CA VAL A 770 -48.86 -1.81 -18.30
C VAL A 770 -49.00 -3.17 -17.60
N PHE A 771 -48.42 -4.22 -18.19
CA PHE A 771 -48.23 -5.50 -17.52
C PHE A 771 -46.78 -5.62 -17.07
N ALA A 772 -46.58 -5.84 -15.77
CA ALA A 772 -45.34 -6.38 -15.23
C ALA A 772 -45.54 -7.87 -14.97
N LEU A 773 -44.73 -8.72 -15.59
CA LEU A 773 -44.71 -10.16 -15.34
C LEU A 773 -43.30 -10.59 -14.93
N LEU A 774 -43.24 -11.29 -13.80
CA LEU A 774 -42.03 -11.87 -13.21
C LEU A 774 -42.04 -13.39 -13.41
N GLU A 775 -40.85 -13.92 -13.69
CA GLU A 775 -40.40 -15.31 -13.51
C GLU A 775 -40.95 -16.44 -14.40
N ASN A 776 -40.00 -17.25 -14.92
CA ASN A 776 -39.83 -18.71 -14.83
C ASN A 776 -38.91 -19.19 -16.00
N ARG A 777 -38.02 -20.21 -15.93
CA ARG A 777 -37.75 -21.24 -14.89
C ARG A 777 -36.38 -21.95 -15.05
N CYS A 778 -35.93 -22.57 -13.93
CA CYS A 778 -35.17 -23.83 -13.67
C CYS A 778 -34.39 -24.57 -14.79
N ALA A 779 -33.33 -25.37 -14.53
CA ALA A 779 -33.20 -26.47 -13.54
C ALA A 779 -31.73 -27.00 -13.49
N VAL A 780 -31.23 -27.94 -12.65
CA VAL A 780 -31.53 -28.55 -11.32
C VAL A 780 -30.29 -29.39 -10.90
N VAL A 781 -29.97 -29.54 -9.60
CA VAL A 781 -29.11 -30.62 -9.07
C VAL A 781 -29.72 -31.23 -7.79
N LYS A 782 -29.64 -32.56 -7.66
CA LYS A 782 -30.18 -33.38 -6.56
C LYS A 782 -29.64 -32.99 -5.17
N PHE A 783 -30.48 -33.14 -4.15
CA PHE A 783 -30.10 -33.73 -2.85
C PHE A 783 -31.21 -34.65 -2.34
N GLU A 784 -30.84 -35.85 -1.90
CA GLU A 784 -31.74 -36.81 -1.25
C GLU A 784 -31.79 -36.52 0.27
N MET A 785 -32.98 -36.54 0.86
CA MET A 785 -33.17 -36.49 2.32
C MET A 785 -33.99 -37.71 2.76
N GLU A 786 -33.35 -38.65 3.46
CA GLU A 786 -34.06 -39.67 4.21
C GLU A 786 -34.64 -39.08 5.51
N GLN A 787 -35.91 -39.36 5.79
CA GLN A 787 -36.49 -39.12 7.11
C GLN A 787 -36.06 -40.22 8.07
N ARG A 788 -35.65 -39.86 9.30
CA ARG A 788 -35.83 -40.73 10.47
C ARG A 788 -36.33 -39.98 11.70
N THR A 789 -37.10 -40.72 12.49
CA THR A 789 -37.95 -40.31 13.60
C THR A 789 -37.20 -40.14 14.92
N ASN A 790 -37.81 -39.41 15.85
CA ASN A 790 -37.47 -39.45 17.28
C ASN A 790 -37.46 -40.89 17.83
N VAL A 791 -36.61 -41.16 18.83
CA VAL A 791 -36.95 -41.83 20.13
C VAL A 791 -35.70 -41.93 21.03
N SER A 792 -35.86 -41.50 22.30
CA SER A 792 -35.06 -41.72 23.54
C SER A 792 -33.60 -42.26 23.54
N GLY A 793 -32.73 -41.71 24.41
CA GLY A 793 -31.49 -42.42 24.80
C GLY A 793 -30.53 -41.71 25.80
N LEU A 794 -30.72 -41.98 27.09
CA LEU A 794 -29.82 -41.79 28.26
C LEU A 794 -28.36 -41.24 28.13
N ARG A 795 -28.09 -40.22 28.98
CA ARG A 795 -27.01 -40.11 30.02
C ARG A 795 -25.50 -39.94 29.68
N ARG A 796 -24.96 -38.91 30.36
CA ARG A 796 -23.69 -38.81 31.15
C ARG A 796 -22.34 -38.57 30.44
N GLY A 797 -21.51 -37.74 31.10
CA GLY A 797 -20.06 -37.57 30.84
C GLY A 797 -19.66 -36.13 30.46
N VAL A 798 -19.72 -35.12 31.33
CA VAL A 798 -18.83 -34.79 32.48
C VAL A 798 -17.45 -34.22 32.09
N HIS A 799 -17.14 -33.07 32.73
CA HIS A 799 -15.86 -32.34 32.81
C HIS A 799 -15.34 -31.52 31.61
N THR A 800 -15.78 -30.27 31.59
CA THR A 800 -14.88 -29.12 31.45
C THR A 800 -13.80 -29.12 32.55
N GLN A 801 -12.57 -28.76 32.20
CA GLN A 801 -11.57 -28.34 33.18
C GLN A 801 -10.73 -27.17 32.66
N LYS A 802 -10.76 -26.05 33.39
CA LYS A 802 -9.82 -24.94 33.20
C LYS A 802 -8.42 -25.40 33.67
N ARG A 803 -7.36 -25.00 32.96
CA ARG A 803 -6.10 -24.62 33.62
C ARG A 803 -5.29 -23.62 32.82
N THR A 804 -4.64 -22.74 33.56
CA THR A 804 -3.83 -21.59 33.11
C THR A 804 -2.35 -21.91 33.26
N SER A 805 -1.54 -21.58 32.25
CA SER A 805 -0.11 -21.26 32.39
C SER A 805 0.34 -20.47 31.16
N LEU A 806 0.66 -19.18 31.27
CA LEU A 806 2.00 -18.68 31.64
C LEU A 806 3.11 -19.18 30.70
N HIS A 807 3.38 -18.40 29.65
CA HIS A 807 4.74 -18.14 29.18
C HIS A 807 4.79 -16.74 28.55
N ALA A 808 5.64 -15.88 29.13
CA ALA A 808 6.08 -14.64 28.50
C ALA A 808 7.45 -14.90 27.85
N ASN A 809 7.74 -14.24 26.72
CA ASN A 809 9.09 -13.79 26.40
C ASN A 809 9.15 -12.79 25.24
N HIS A 810 9.91 -11.71 25.49
CA HIS A 810 10.55 -10.78 24.57
C HIS A 810 9.73 -10.03 23.49
N ALA A 811 9.45 -8.77 23.80
CA ALA A 811 9.61 -7.67 22.85
C ALA A 811 11.04 -7.09 22.96
N GLU A 812 11.62 -6.69 21.83
CA GLU A 812 12.80 -5.81 21.72
C GLU A 812 12.37 -4.50 21.03
N GLY A 813 12.93 -3.35 21.40
CA GLY A 813 12.89 -2.13 20.57
C GLY A 813 12.22 -0.91 21.20
N ALA A 814 12.99 -0.17 21.97
CA ALA A 814 12.62 1.05 22.70
C ALA A 814 12.06 2.22 21.86
N ILE A 815 11.20 3.04 22.50
CA ILE A 815 11.29 4.51 22.49
C ILE A 815 11.08 4.99 23.93
N LEU A 816 11.99 5.85 24.43
CA LEU A 816 11.84 6.51 25.74
C LEU A 816 10.77 7.62 25.67
N CYS A 817 9.80 7.57 26.58
CA CYS A 817 9.03 8.74 27.00
C CYS A 817 8.67 8.57 28.48
N ALA A 818 9.52 9.08 29.37
CA ALA A 818 9.26 9.09 30.81
C ALA A 818 8.50 10.37 31.20
N LEU A 819 7.19 10.25 31.45
CA LEU A 819 6.39 11.29 32.10
C LEU A 819 6.15 10.86 33.56
N LEU A 820 6.82 11.53 34.49
CA LEU A 820 6.53 11.47 35.91
C LEU A 820 5.85 12.76 36.34
N HIS A 821 4.58 12.68 36.74
CA HIS A 821 4.07 13.43 37.90
C HIS A 821 2.76 12.81 38.40
N PRO A 822 2.55 12.69 39.73
CA PRO A 822 1.34 12.13 40.31
C PRO A 822 0.29 13.21 40.59
N CYS A 823 -1.00 12.88 40.45
CA CYS A 823 -2.09 13.68 41.01
C CYS A 823 -2.86 12.87 42.06
N HIS A 824 -2.74 13.34 43.30
CA HIS A 824 -3.62 12.98 44.41
C HIS A 824 -4.96 13.73 44.30
N ARG A 825 -6.02 13.09 44.83
CA ARG A 825 -7.42 13.54 45.00
C ARG A 825 -8.30 13.51 43.76
#